data_AF-A0A8H7ESU6-F1
#
_entry.id   AF-A0A8H7ESU6-F1
#
_cell.length_a   1.000
_cell.length_b   1.000
_cell.length_c   1.000
_cell.angle_alpha   90.00
_cell.angle_beta   90.00
_cell.angle_gamma   90.00
#
_symmetry.space_group_name_H-M   'P 1'
#
loop_
_entity.id
_entity.type
_entity.pdbx_description
1 polymer ?
#
loop_
_entity_poly.entity_id
_entity_poly.type
_entity_poly.pdbx_seq_one_letter_code
_entity_poly.pdbx_strand_id
1 'polypeptide(L)'
;MATSSSPTSPKSPTLLPEVPPPWYPLLKKSFSRNFSRNEDPVYVSMSNLKRSGEVSTHCLHFQAFLEDDSRFLEFLLAMNDNHLMGDVKSDRYAQICWIMPKSKESYKFKGKFYIASAPIQVTRFPPPKLPSSDLSSVDYWEMERVKQWKSLSNQARAMFTWPSSGEVPKSAPVSFTCQSLQYMVGSQPSDNDKTLQVVHDIAMDNFCLLIYKVTAVEHYNYEMFPPRRTPLLYSEGWKKKLTYCIAFSAEEVVDVTKRYSRGYNEVLNRRILVGETELAQCLTCMTIQNQDGLAEDRKLELRARRAHEETELEEACRRVHVNDEELLGRQSGSLEWRLLRGEYENSTTAVQELVAGYKKDILFSGATEGLRLLGTAKALSIADGRSCIRLTESLPSQCGGIYCKQGVELTAPSTKGFAVEFAFRISGVDGGAALGGADGFAFVMQAQGPDALGNGGCELGYGGIAKSLAIEFDTYNSSDRCADPSGNHISIQGRVPPSVNSAHHNFSLGHTSRIPLMASGEWIYVRIILLIERKSIQVALSQKPDQYLPVLTVEHVDLLQYLKNSSTAWLGFTAIQFELASASPTGGSPHPSPSATGAASPGPTNPPGGGQQQPGANGPSSQHPGTSLSGNATQVNATQSAAANGNPFAGKPTSASFSNDIPPAYLTWKKPIPNQTFPPLYKIGVSNITFEWTVDPQVLKVQPANLTVALANPQKQTYTAAVVPGTATEAYWDLAHLPPGSPLMVGYYTVWVYDQRGPKAFPSPGWLMPDSRLVVAMYSTEAYVGRTDCKF
;
A
#
# COMPACT_ATOMS: atom_id res chain seq x y z
N MET A 1 54.72 -0.81 -18.94
CA MET A 1 54.48 0.04 -17.76
C MET A 1 53.12 0.69 -17.93
N ALA A 2 52.18 0.34 -17.06
CA ALA A 2 50.79 0.79 -17.11
C ALA A 2 50.67 2.20 -16.52
N THR A 3 50.08 3.13 -17.27
CA THR A 3 49.60 4.42 -16.74
C THR A 3 48.10 4.30 -16.50
N SER A 4 47.73 4.30 -15.23
CA SER A 4 46.35 4.20 -14.73
C SER A 4 45.53 5.44 -15.13
N SER A 5 44.47 5.23 -15.91
CA SER A 5 43.40 6.19 -16.12
C SER A 5 42.51 6.28 -14.88
N SER A 6 42.36 7.48 -14.32
CA SER A 6 41.41 7.82 -13.26
C SER A 6 39.95 7.65 -13.73
N PRO A 7 39.02 7.21 -12.87
CA PRO A 7 37.63 6.98 -13.27
C PRO A 7 36.89 8.33 -13.38
N THR A 8 36.24 8.55 -14.54
CA THR A 8 35.36 9.68 -14.80
C THR A 8 34.14 9.68 -13.89
N SER A 9 33.91 10.79 -13.20
CA SER A 9 32.71 11.08 -12.39
C SER A 9 31.42 10.97 -13.22
N PRO A 10 30.30 10.50 -12.65
CA PRO A 10 29.03 10.38 -13.37
C PRO A 10 28.51 11.78 -13.76
N LYS A 11 28.19 11.96 -15.05
CA LYS A 11 27.58 13.19 -15.57
C LYS A 11 26.17 13.39 -14.98
N SER A 12 25.95 14.53 -14.32
CA SER A 12 24.64 14.91 -13.77
C SER A 12 23.61 15.16 -14.89
N PRO A 13 22.35 14.71 -14.72
CA PRO A 13 21.29 14.95 -15.70
C PRO A 13 20.91 16.43 -15.76
N THR A 14 20.77 16.97 -16.97
CA THR A 14 20.34 18.35 -17.25
C THR A 14 18.81 18.43 -17.19
N LEU A 15 18.25 19.39 -16.43
CA LEU A 15 16.81 19.64 -16.38
C LEU A 15 16.43 20.73 -17.41
N LEU A 16 15.21 20.70 -17.96
CA LEU A 16 14.70 21.78 -18.83
C LEU A 16 14.08 22.91 -17.98
N PRO A 17 14.15 24.18 -18.45
CA PRO A 17 13.52 25.31 -17.77
C PRO A 17 11.99 25.22 -17.93
N GLU A 18 11.27 25.22 -16.81
CA GLU A 18 9.80 25.10 -16.76
C GLU A 18 9.17 26.33 -16.10
N VAL A 19 7.92 26.64 -16.48
CA VAL A 19 7.09 27.66 -15.84
C VAL A 19 6.96 27.36 -14.33
N PRO A 20 6.99 28.37 -13.44
CA PRO A 20 6.89 28.14 -12.01
C PRO A 20 5.66 27.30 -11.63
N PRO A 21 5.80 26.30 -10.75
CA PRO A 21 4.69 25.44 -10.42
C PRO A 21 3.63 26.23 -9.63
N PRO A 22 2.32 25.98 -9.82
CA PRO A 22 1.26 26.81 -9.23
C PRO A 22 1.27 26.91 -7.71
N TRP A 23 1.85 25.94 -7.00
CA TRP A 23 1.99 25.98 -5.55
C TRP A 23 3.00 27.03 -5.08
N TYR A 24 3.97 27.43 -5.91
CA TYR A 24 5.08 28.27 -5.50
C TYR A 24 4.66 29.73 -5.20
N PRO A 25 3.88 30.42 -6.06
CA PRO A 25 3.34 31.74 -5.73
C PRO A 25 2.45 31.73 -4.48
N LEU A 26 1.63 30.69 -4.32
CA LEU A 26 0.77 30.50 -3.14
C LEU A 26 1.60 30.37 -1.87
N LEU A 27 2.59 29.48 -1.89
CA LEU A 27 3.50 29.29 -0.76
C LEU A 27 4.27 30.57 -0.44
N LYS A 28 4.76 31.32 -1.44
CA LYS A 28 5.43 32.62 -1.22
C LYS A 28 4.51 33.65 -0.56
N LYS A 29 3.24 33.71 -0.98
CA LYS A 29 2.23 34.60 -0.39
C LYS A 29 1.91 34.19 1.05
N SER A 30 1.66 32.90 1.30
CA SER A 30 1.45 32.37 2.65
C SER A 30 2.67 32.63 3.53
N PHE A 31 3.87 32.36 3.03
CA PHE A 31 5.13 32.60 3.73
C PHE A 31 5.25 34.07 4.13
N SER A 32 5.09 35.00 3.18
CA SER A 32 5.21 36.45 3.43
C SER A 32 4.16 36.99 4.41
N ARG A 33 2.97 36.38 4.43
CA ARG A 33 1.91 36.72 5.40
C ARG A 33 2.26 36.22 6.81
N ASN A 34 2.85 35.03 6.90
CA ASN A 34 3.05 34.35 8.17
C ASN A 34 4.37 34.73 8.84
N PHE A 35 5.43 34.85 8.05
CA PHE A 35 6.77 35.17 8.49
C PHE A 35 7.07 36.61 8.07
N SER A 36 7.20 37.48 9.07
CA SER A 36 7.49 38.91 8.87
C SER A 36 8.95 39.10 8.47
N ARG A 37 9.28 40.22 7.80
CA ARG A 37 10.63 40.50 7.27
C ARG A 37 11.78 40.55 8.28
N ASN A 38 11.50 40.56 9.60
CA ASN A 38 12.53 40.60 10.64
C ASN A 38 12.46 39.39 11.59
N GLU A 39 13.42 38.48 11.37
CA GLU A 39 14.35 37.92 12.37
C GLU A 39 14.03 36.67 13.22
N ASP A 40 13.09 35.80 12.83
CA ASP A 40 13.05 34.45 13.40
C ASP A 40 13.38 33.36 12.36
N PRO A 41 14.30 32.42 12.68
CA PRO A 41 14.60 31.29 11.81
C PRO A 41 13.34 30.43 11.60
N VAL A 42 13.09 30.06 10.35
CA VAL A 42 11.89 29.31 9.98
C VAL A 42 12.19 27.83 9.96
N TYR A 43 11.45 27.05 10.75
CA TYR A 43 11.64 25.61 10.83
C TYR A 43 10.45 24.84 10.25
N VAL A 44 10.75 23.71 9.62
CA VAL A 44 9.75 22.78 9.05
C VAL A 44 10.05 21.36 9.47
N SER A 45 9.00 20.54 9.61
CA SER A 45 9.16 19.13 9.97
C SER A 45 9.34 18.28 8.72
N MET A 46 10.42 17.52 8.66
CA MET A 46 10.70 16.52 7.64
C MET A 46 10.45 15.12 8.21
N SER A 47 9.86 14.24 7.40
CA SER A 47 9.81 12.80 7.65
C SER A 47 10.54 12.06 6.52
N ASN A 48 11.37 11.09 6.88
CA ASN A 48 12.17 10.30 5.93
C ASN A 48 12.25 8.82 6.35
N LEU A 49 12.67 7.93 5.45
CA LEU A 49 12.92 6.54 5.75
C LEU A 49 14.41 6.28 5.96
N LYS A 50 14.74 5.64 7.06
CA LYS A 50 16.08 5.13 7.31
C LYS A 50 16.35 3.90 6.45
N ARG A 51 17.62 3.53 6.29
CA ARG A 51 18.00 2.26 5.62
C ARG A 51 17.37 1.02 6.25
N SER A 52 17.02 1.08 7.54
CA SER A 52 16.31 0.02 8.27
C SER A 52 14.84 -0.12 7.90
N GLY A 53 14.26 0.82 7.14
CA GLY A 53 12.83 0.93 6.88
C GLY A 53 12.04 1.68 7.95
N GLU A 54 12.71 2.12 9.04
CA GLU A 54 12.09 2.94 10.08
C GLU A 54 11.86 4.38 9.60
N VAL A 55 10.81 5.03 10.11
CA VAL A 55 10.57 6.45 9.87
C VAL A 55 11.45 7.28 10.79
N SER A 56 12.09 8.29 10.22
CA SER A 56 12.83 9.34 10.92
C SER A 56 12.10 10.66 10.78
N THR A 57 12.25 11.54 11.75
CA THR A 57 11.70 12.90 11.72
C THR A 57 12.78 13.90 12.09
N HIS A 58 12.88 14.96 11.31
CA HIS A 58 13.90 16.01 11.46
C HIS A 58 13.25 17.39 11.44
N CYS A 59 13.84 18.34 12.15
CA CYS A 59 13.44 19.75 12.11
C CYS A 59 14.43 20.49 11.20
N LEU A 60 13.99 20.95 10.04
CA LEU A 60 14.84 21.60 9.06
C LEU A 60 14.71 23.12 9.13
N HIS A 61 15.83 23.82 9.11
CA HIS A 61 15.86 25.27 8.97
C HIS A 61 15.70 25.65 7.51
N PHE A 62 14.54 26.21 7.15
CA PHE A 62 14.28 26.77 5.83
C PHE A 62 15.09 28.05 5.63
N GLN A 63 15.91 28.05 4.58
CA GLN A 63 16.82 29.14 4.26
C GLN A 63 16.22 30.09 3.22
N ALA A 64 15.86 29.55 2.05
CA ALA A 64 15.42 30.37 0.93
C ALA A 64 14.59 29.58 -0.09
N PHE A 65 13.87 30.34 -0.91
CA PHE A 65 13.35 29.86 -2.18
C PHE A 65 14.44 30.01 -3.23
N LEU A 66 14.75 28.94 -3.96
CA LEU A 66 15.73 29.01 -5.04
C LEU A 66 15.21 29.95 -6.14
N GLU A 67 16.01 30.97 -6.48
CA GLU A 67 15.62 32.03 -7.42
C GLU A 67 15.60 31.53 -8.87
N ASP A 68 16.57 30.68 -9.22
CA ASP A 68 16.77 30.16 -10.57
C ASP A 68 15.82 29.01 -10.94
N ASP A 69 15.25 28.30 -9.94
CA ASP A 69 14.27 27.24 -10.17
C ASP A 69 13.30 27.08 -9.00
N SER A 70 12.09 27.60 -9.20
CA SER A 70 10.97 27.58 -8.26
C SER A 70 10.47 26.18 -7.84
N ARG A 71 10.99 25.09 -8.42
CA ARG A 71 10.68 23.72 -7.96
C ARG A 71 11.49 23.30 -6.73
N PHE A 72 12.48 24.09 -6.35
CA PHE A 72 13.40 23.77 -5.27
C PHE A 72 13.25 24.69 -4.06
N LEU A 73 13.47 24.11 -2.89
CA LEU A 73 13.54 24.80 -1.60
C LEU A 73 14.93 24.55 -0.98
N GLU A 74 15.47 25.55 -0.32
CA GLU A 74 16.79 25.49 0.31
C GLU A 74 16.67 25.38 1.83
N PHE A 75 17.42 24.43 2.40
CA PHE A 75 17.53 24.22 3.83
C PHE A 75 18.99 24.20 4.26
N LEU A 76 19.24 24.54 5.51
CA LEU A 76 20.58 24.44 6.09
C LEU A 76 20.89 23.00 6.51
N LEU A 77 22.15 22.59 6.32
CA LEU A 77 22.68 21.31 6.77
C LEU A 77 24.13 21.48 7.22
N ALA A 78 24.51 20.83 8.31
CA ALA A 78 25.91 20.69 8.71
C ALA A 78 26.40 19.29 8.30
N MET A 79 27.62 19.17 7.78
CA MET A 79 28.14 17.88 7.33
C MET A 79 28.30 16.87 8.46
N ASN A 80 28.56 17.36 9.66
CA ASN A 80 28.68 16.56 10.88
C ASN A 80 27.33 16.26 11.57
N ASP A 81 26.18 16.65 11.00
CA ASP A 81 24.87 16.13 11.43
C ASP A 81 24.69 14.71 10.89
N ASN A 82 25.30 13.74 11.59
CA ASN A 82 25.35 12.35 11.17
C ASN A 82 23.96 11.70 11.05
N HIS A 83 22.95 12.21 11.78
CA HIS A 83 21.60 11.65 11.75
C HIS A 83 20.86 12.09 10.48
N LEU A 84 20.73 13.40 10.26
CA LEU A 84 20.06 13.93 9.07
C LEU A 84 20.83 13.54 7.80
N MET A 85 22.16 13.66 7.83
CA MET A 85 23.04 13.25 6.74
C MET A 85 22.92 11.75 6.43
N GLY A 86 22.88 10.90 7.45
CA GLY A 86 22.75 9.45 7.32
C GLY A 86 21.41 9.05 6.71
N ASP A 87 20.32 9.68 7.15
CA ASP A 87 18.98 9.41 6.66
C ASP A 87 18.82 9.86 5.21
N VAL A 88 19.25 11.09 4.87
CA VAL A 88 19.21 11.60 3.48
C VAL A 88 20.10 10.81 2.52
N LYS A 89 21.25 10.30 2.99
CA LYS A 89 22.13 9.41 2.19
C LYS A 89 21.53 8.01 2.02
N SER A 90 20.67 7.57 2.92
CA SER A 90 20.01 6.26 2.88
C SER A 90 18.81 6.29 1.93
N ASP A 91 17.90 7.24 2.15
CA ASP A 91 16.81 7.55 1.25
C ASP A 91 16.74 9.07 1.05
N ARG A 92 16.82 9.46 -0.22
CA ARG A 92 16.72 10.86 -0.63
C ARG A 92 15.28 11.33 -0.74
N TYR A 93 14.30 10.44 -0.76
CA TYR A 93 12.88 10.78 -0.84
C TYR A 93 12.33 11.08 0.55
N ALA A 94 11.71 12.23 0.70
CA ALA A 94 11.20 12.66 1.99
C ALA A 94 9.86 13.39 1.83
N GLN A 95 9.18 13.58 2.97
CA GLN A 95 8.01 14.43 3.07
C GLN A 95 8.31 15.59 4.01
N ILE A 96 7.82 16.78 3.68
CA ILE A 96 7.92 17.97 4.53
C ILE A 96 6.51 18.39 4.90
N CYS A 97 6.25 18.59 6.19
CA CYS A 97 5.03 19.20 6.70
C CYS A 97 5.37 20.60 7.21
N TRP A 98 4.68 21.61 6.66
CA TRP A 98 4.87 23.00 7.01
C TRP A 98 3.54 23.62 7.42
N ILE A 99 3.44 24.01 8.68
CA ILE A 99 2.26 24.67 9.23
C ILE A 99 2.56 26.17 9.34
N MET A 100 1.68 26.97 8.76
CA MET A 100 1.73 28.42 8.78
C MET A 100 1.16 28.93 10.11
N PRO A 101 1.96 29.61 10.95
CA PRO A 101 1.58 29.88 12.34
C PRO A 101 0.42 30.88 12.48
N LYS A 102 0.35 31.89 11.61
CA LYS A 102 -0.68 32.94 11.64
C LYS A 102 -1.95 32.49 10.92
N SER A 103 -1.82 32.04 9.67
CA SER A 103 -2.97 31.66 8.82
C SER A 103 -3.50 30.25 9.02
N LYS A 104 -2.82 29.44 9.84
CA LYS A 104 -3.14 28.02 10.09
C LYS A 104 -3.21 27.15 8.82
N GLU A 105 -2.69 27.62 7.70
CA GLU A 105 -2.52 26.82 6.49
C GLU A 105 -1.51 25.70 6.75
N SER A 106 -1.75 24.51 6.22
CA SER A 106 -0.79 23.42 6.26
C SER A 106 -0.44 22.96 4.86
N TYR A 107 0.86 22.85 4.61
CA TYR A 107 1.43 22.36 3.37
C TYR A 107 2.16 21.04 3.63
N LYS A 108 1.82 20.00 2.88
CA LYS A 108 2.55 18.72 2.87
C LYS A 108 3.22 18.54 1.52
N PHE A 109 4.55 18.61 1.50
CA PHE A 109 5.35 18.42 0.31
C PHE A 109 5.85 16.98 0.24
N LYS A 110 5.80 16.37 -0.95
CA LYS A 110 6.56 15.16 -1.27
C LYS A 110 7.66 15.54 -2.25
N GLY A 111 8.85 14.97 -2.11
CA GLY A 111 9.99 15.39 -2.90
C GLY A 111 11.25 14.62 -2.59
N LYS A 112 12.37 15.11 -3.10
CA LYS A 112 13.67 14.49 -2.91
C LYS A 112 14.76 15.50 -2.61
N PHE A 113 15.64 15.14 -1.69
CA PHE A 113 16.79 15.93 -1.27
C PHE A 113 18.03 15.68 -2.14
N TYR A 114 18.86 16.71 -2.21
CA TYR A 114 20.22 16.74 -2.77
C TYR A 114 21.12 17.53 -1.81
N ILE A 115 22.42 17.33 -1.86
CA ILE A 115 23.37 17.93 -0.90
C ILE A 115 24.45 18.71 -1.64
N ALA A 116 24.37 20.04 -1.58
CA ALA A 116 25.44 20.94 -2.02
C ALA A 116 26.44 21.14 -0.87
N SER A 117 27.56 20.42 -0.96
CA SER A 117 28.68 20.49 -0.01
C SER A 117 29.83 21.35 -0.52
N ALA A 118 30.78 21.66 0.37
CA ALA A 118 32.04 22.28 -0.02
C ALA A 118 32.74 21.48 -1.13
N PRO A 119 33.46 22.12 -2.06
CA PRO A 119 34.08 21.43 -3.21
C PRO A 119 35.07 20.33 -2.82
N ILE A 120 35.69 20.44 -1.64
CA ILE A 120 36.61 19.44 -1.10
C ILE A 120 35.89 18.15 -0.63
N GLN A 121 34.56 18.18 -0.51
CA GLN A 121 33.75 17.10 0.03
C GLN A 121 32.86 16.48 -1.04
N VAL A 122 32.87 15.15 -1.13
CA VAL A 122 32.04 14.40 -2.07
C VAL A 122 30.81 13.83 -1.35
N THR A 123 29.62 14.08 -1.89
CA THR A 123 28.36 13.56 -1.38
C THR A 123 27.73 12.57 -2.36
N ARG A 124 26.91 11.64 -1.83
CA ARG A 124 26.26 10.59 -2.62
C ARG A 124 25.20 11.14 -3.59
N PHE A 125 24.58 12.27 -3.25
CA PHE A 125 23.47 12.87 -4.01
C PHE A 125 23.73 14.35 -4.29
N PRO A 126 24.71 14.69 -5.15
CA PRO A 126 24.98 16.08 -5.50
C PRO A 126 23.78 16.67 -6.28
N PRO A 127 23.46 17.96 -6.11
CA PRO A 127 22.33 18.57 -6.80
C PRO A 127 22.56 18.66 -8.32
N PRO A 128 21.48 18.64 -9.12
CA PRO A 128 21.59 18.63 -10.57
C PRO A 128 22.06 19.98 -11.11
N LYS A 129 22.57 20.00 -12.35
CA LYS A 129 22.81 21.26 -13.07
C LYS A 129 21.46 21.90 -13.39
N LEU A 130 21.30 23.17 -13.04
CA LEU A 130 20.12 23.95 -13.42
C LEU A 130 20.29 24.49 -14.86
N PRO A 131 19.22 24.48 -15.68
CA PRO A 131 19.26 24.90 -17.08
C PRO A 131 19.59 26.38 -17.30
N SER A 132 19.31 27.23 -16.32
CA SER A 132 19.44 28.69 -16.43
C SER A 132 20.89 29.20 -16.23
N SER A 133 21.83 28.34 -15.85
CA SER A 133 23.21 28.73 -15.55
C SER A 133 24.23 28.19 -16.55
N ASP A 134 25.08 29.08 -17.07
CA ASP A 134 26.23 28.74 -17.91
C ASP A 134 27.36 28.07 -17.13
N LEU A 135 27.35 28.17 -15.79
CA LEU A 135 28.37 27.58 -14.92
C LEU A 135 28.31 26.04 -14.92
N SER A 136 29.41 25.42 -14.49
CA SER A 136 29.38 24.00 -14.15
C SER A 136 28.47 23.77 -12.94
N SER A 137 27.93 22.56 -12.79
CA SER A 137 27.08 22.23 -11.65
C SER A 137 27.77 22.49 -10.31
N VAL A 138 29.07 22.19 -10.21
CA VAL A 138 29.85 22.34 -8.98
C VAL A 138 30.04 23.82 -8.67
N ASP A 139 30.43 24.62 -9.66
CA ASP A 139 30.69 26.05 -9.48
C ASP A 139 29.40 26.81 -9.14
N TYR A 140 28.28 26.46 -9.78
CA TYR A 140 26.98 27.05 -9.48
C TYR A 140 26.58 26.81 -8.02
N TRP A 141 26.64 25.56 -7.56
CA TRP A 141 26.21 25.23 -6.20
C TRP A 141 27.17 25.77 -5.14
N GLU A 142 28.47 25.90 -5.43
CA GLU A 142 29.40 26.59 -4.53
C GLU A 142 29.13 28.09 -4.47
N MET A 143 28.82 28.72 -5.61
CA MET A 143 28.41 30.12 -5.66
C MET A 143 27.15 30.36 -4.82
N GLU A 144 26.13 29.49 -4.93
CA GLU A 144 24.92 29.59 -4.11
C GLU A 144 25.21 29.33 -2.62
N ARG A 145 26.09 28.36 -2.29
CA ARG A 145 26.57 28.14 -0.91
C ARG A 145 27.21 29.41 -0.33
N VAL A 146 28.12 30.04 -1.06
CA VAL A 146 28.79 31.27 -0.62
C VAL A 146 27.79 32.43 -0.47
N LYS A 147 26.81 32.54 -1.37
CA LYS A 147 25.73 33.52 -1.28
C LYS A 147 24.90 33.33 0.00
N GLN A 148 24.47 32.10 0.28
CA GLN A 148 23.71 31.79 1.50
C GLN A 148 24.57 31.93 2.77
N TRP A 149 25.86 31.57 2.74
CA TRP A 149 26.76 31.78 3.88
C TRP A 149 26.90 33.25 4.28
N LYS A 150 26.94 34.15 3.28
CA LYS A 150 27.01 35.59 3.51
C LYS A 150 25.71 36.18 4.08
N SER A 151 24.56 35.57 3.77
CA SER A 151 23.28 36.03 4.30
C SER A 151 23.03 35.63 5.77
N LEU A 152 23.75 34.62 6.28
CA LEU A 152 23.66 34.19 7.67
C LEU A 152 24.28 35.21 8.65
N SER A 153 23.70 35.29 9.85
CA SER A 153 24.28 36.02 10.97
C SER A 153 25.55 35.34 11.50
N ASN A 154 26.38 36.08 12.26
CA ASN A 154 27.56 35.49 12.90
C ASN A 154 27.20 34.32 13.83
N GLN A 155 26.09 34.44 14.55
CA GLN A 155 25.60 33.38 15.45
C GLN A 155 25.16 32.14 14.67
N ALA A 156 24.44 32.32 13.56
CA ALA A 156 24.02 31.18 12.73
C ALA A 156 25.21 30.47 12.08
N ARG A 157 26.22 31.22 11.61
CA ARG A 157 27.48 30.64 11.09
C ARG A 157 28.25 29.87 12.15
N ALA A 158 28.26 30.35 13.39
CA ALA A 158 28.95 29.68 14.50
C ALA A 158 28.37 28.28 14.82
N MET A 159 27.12 27.99 14.45
CA MET A 159 26.55 26.65 14.65
C MET A 159 27.26 25.58 13.81
N PHE A 160 27.90 25.95 12.70
CA PHE A 160 28.63 25.01 11.85
C PHE A 160 30.02 24.64 12.39
N THR A 161 30.45 25.20 13.52
CA THR A 161 31.65 24.75 14.24
C THR A 161 31.33 23.82 15.41
N TRP A 162 30.05 23.61 15.70
CA TRP A 162 29.63 22.79 16.84
C TRP A 162 29.90 21.30 16.56
N PRO A 163 30.20 20.51 17.60
CA PRO A 163 30.39 19.07 17.45
C PRO A 163 29.05 18.39 17.12
N SER A 164 29.11 17.11 16.75
CA SER A 164 27.89 16.35 16.43
C SER A 164 26.94 16.28 17.63
N SER A 165 25.65 16.11 17.35
CA SER A 165 24.63 15.97 18.40
C SER A 165 25.01 14.87 19.39
N GLY A 166 25.05 15.21 20.68
CA GLY A 166 25.43 14.31 21.77
C GLY A 166 26.91 14.31 22.15
N GLU A 167 27.76 15.05 21.45
CA GLU A 167 29.18 15.19 21.78
C GLU A 167 29.47 16.43 22.66
N VAL A 168 30.34 16.27 23.66
CA VAL A 168 30.77 17.40 24.50
C VAL A 168 31.87 18.19 23.78
N PRO A 169 31.75 19.53 23.67
CA PRO A 169 32.83 20.39 23.19
C PRO A 169 34.15 20.14 23.93
N LYS A 170 35.17 19.65 23.22
CA LYS A 170 36.52 19.41 23.79
C LYS A 170 37.47 20.61 23.66
N SER A 171 37.02 21.66 22.97
CA SER A 171 37.83 22.81 22.57
C SER A 171 37.44 24.08 23.37
N ALA A 172 38.32 25.08 23.43
CA ALA A 172 38.03 26.33 24.10
C ALA A 172 36.84 27.08 23.46
N PRO A 173 36.06 27.88 24.22
CA PRO A 173 34.84 28.54 23.74
C PRO A 173 35.00 29.36 22.45
N VAL A 174 36.17 29.96 22.23
CA VAL A 174 36.51 30.71 21.00
C VAL A 174 36.39 29.86 19.73
N SER A 175 36.56 28.53 19.83
CA SER A 175 36.42 27.56 18.72
C SER A 175 34.97 27.43 18.24
N PHE A 176 34.01 27.94 19.02
CA PHE A 176 32.58 27.94 18.71
C PHE A 176 32.06 29.33 18.34
N THR A 177 32.96 30.21 17.89
CA THR A 177 32.64 31.56 17.42
C THR A 177 32.93 31.69 15.93
N CYS A 178 32.16 32.52 15.23
CA CYS A 178 32.42 32.86 13.83
C CYS A 178 32.56 34.39 13.71
N GLN A 179 33.61 34.86 13.03
CA GLN A 179 33.87 36.29 12.84
C GLN A 179 32.78 37.02 12.03
N SER A 180 32.82 38.36 12.09
CA SER A 180 32.11 39.23 11.14
C SER A 180 32.73 39.13 9.75
N LEU A 181 31.92 39.32 8.70
CA LEU A 181 32.32 39.27 7.28
C LEU A 181 33.41 40.30 6.88
N GLN A 182 33.81 41.18 7.80
CA GLN A 182 34.64 42.36 7.56
C GLN A 182 36.10 42.03 7.19
N TYR A 183 36.60 40.84 7.56
CA TYR A 183 37.96 40.38 7.24
C TYR A 183 38.10 39.78 5.83
N MET A 184 37.00 39.49 5.12
CA MET A 184 37.05 39.11 3.70
C MET A 184 37.40 40.28 2.75
N VAL A 185 37.53 41.51 3.27
CA VAL A 185 37.72 42.74 2.47
C VAL A 185 39.15 43.32 2.56
N GLY A 186 40.12 42.56 3.11
CA GLY A 186 41.55 42.82 2.85
C GLY A 186 42.31 43.72 3.82
N SER A 187 41.92 43.83 5.09
CA SER A 187 42.75 44.44 6.14
C SER A 187 43.67 43.40 6.81
N GLN A 188 44.93 43.78 7.10
CA GLN A 188 45.96 42.89 7.67
C GLN A 188 45.52 42.30 9.03
N PRO A 189 45.47 40.97 9.22
CA PRO A 189 44.96 40.34 10.44
C PRO A 189 45.99 40.29 11.58
N SER A 190 45.53 40.45 12.82
CA SER A 190 46.29 40.16 14.05
C SER A 190 46.43 38.63 14.29
N ASP A 191 47.26 38.17 15.24
CA ASP A 191 47.40 36.73 15.52
C ASP A 191 46.10 36.07 16.07
N ASN A 192 45.26 36.84 16.76
CA ASN A 192 43.92 36.40 17.14
C ASN A 192 43.00 36.24 15.91
N ASP A 193 43.20 37.06 14.86
CA ASP A 193 42.43 37.00 13.62
C ASP A 193 42.79 35.77 12.77
N LYS A 194 44.04 35.28 12.83
CA LYS A 194 44.46 34.04 12.14
C LYS A 194 43.80 32.79 12.73
N THR A 195 43.71 32.69 14.05
CA THR A 195 43.06 31.55 14.72
C THR A 195 41.56 31.51 14.40
N LEU A 196 40.93 32.68 14.42
CA LEU A 196 39.52 32.83 14.08
C LEU A 196 39.22 32.62 12.58
N GLN A 197 40.16 32.93 11.69
CA GLN A 197 40.07 32.60 10.28
C GLN A 197 40.05 31.07 10.05
N VAL A 198 40.91 30.31 10.72
CA VAL A 198 40.90 28.84 10.65
C VAL A 198 39.56 28.26 11.11
N VAL A 199 38.99 28.79 12.20
CA VAL A 199 37.67 28.37 12.70
C VAL A 199 36.57 28.71 11.70
N HIS A 200 36.65 29.86 11.04
CA HIS A 200 35.71 30.25 9.98
C HIS A 200 35.78 29.31 8.77
N ASP A 201 36.99 28.97 8.31
CA ASP A 201 37.20 28.07 7.18
C ASP A 201 36.64 26.66 7.48
N ILE A 202 36.86 26.15 8.70
CA ILE A 202 36.26 24.89 9.16
C ILE A 202 34.72 24.97 9.15
N ALA A 203 34.15 26.08 9.62
CA ALA A 203 32.70 26.29 9.62
C ALA A 203 32.15 26.31 8.20
N MET A 204 32.85 26.99 7.28
CA MET A 204 32.49 27.07 5.87
C MET A 204 32.62 25.72 5.16
N ASP A 205 33.60 24.89 5.52
CA ASP A 205 33.72 23.53 5.00
C ASP A 205 32.64 22.60 5.55
N ASN A 206 32.18 22.79 6.78
CA ASN A 206 31.11 22.01 7.38
C ASN A 206 29.71 22.47 6.92
N PHE A 207 29.58 23.69 6.42
CA PHE A 207 28.34 24.24 5.90
C PHE A 207 27.84 23.46 4.66
N CYS A 208 26.55 23.20 4.55
CA CYS A 208 25.93 22.60 3.38
C CYS A 208 24.56 23.20 3.12
N LEU A 209 24.17 23.17 1.85
CA LEU A 209 22.78 23.38 1.47
C LEU A 209 22.11 22.04 1.20
N LEU A 210 21.02 21.80 1.90
CA LEU A 210 20.12 20.68 1.67
C LEU A 210 19.02 21.15 0.71
N ILE A 211 19.12 20.69 -0.53
CA ILE A 211 18.31 21.18 -1.65
C ILE A 211 17.14 20.21 -1.88
N TYR A 212 15.92 20.67 -1.69
CA TYR A 212 14.72 19.84 -1.81
C TYR A 212 13.97 20.11 -3.10
N LYS A 213 13.89 19.12 -3.99
CA LYS A 213 13.04 19.19 -5.19
C LYS A 213 11.63 18.73 -4.84
N VAL A 214 10.67 19.64 -4.92
CA VAL A 214 9.25 19.34 -4.71
C VAL A 214 8.69 18.58 -5.91
N THR A 215 8.00 17.47 -5.64
CA THR A 215 7.32 16.66 -6.67
C THR A 215 5.79 16.65 -6.51
N ALA A 216 5.27 16.88 -5.30
CA ALA A 216 3.85 17.03 -5.06
C ALA A 216 3.58 17.89 -3.81
N VAL A 217 2.42 18.56 -3.77
CA VAL A 217 1.99 19.40 -2.64
C VAL A 217 0.53 19.13 -2.30
N GLU A 218 0.23 18.95 -1.02
CA GLU A 218 -1.13 19.00 -0.47
C GLU A 218 -1.25 20.26 0.40
N HIS A 219 -2.31 21.06 0.20
CA HIS A 219 -2.55 22.31 0.94
C HIS A 219 -3.93 22.26 1.61
N TYR A 220 -3.98 22.60 2.90
CA TYR A 220 -5.20 22.69 3.69
C TYR A 220 -5.26 24.04 4.40
N ASN A 221 -6.42 24.69 4.38
CA ASN A 221 -6.68 25.91 5.15
C ASN A 221 -7.75 25.63 6.21
N TYR A 222 -7.36 25.71 7.48
CA TYR A 222 -8.22 25.42 8.64
C TYR A 222 -8.95 26.64 9.22
N GLU A 223 -8.69 27.87 8.74
CA GLU A 223 -9.39 29.09 9.21
C GLU A 223 -10.82 29.23 8.66
N MET A 224 -11.16 28.46 7.63
CA MET A 224 -12.50 28.44 7.04
C MET A 224 -13.22 27.16 7.49
N PHE A 225 -14.50 27.25 7.86
CA PHE A 225 -15.33 26.06 8.16
C PHE A 225 -16.37 25.81 7.05
N PRO A 226 -16.52 24.57 6.54
CA PRO A 226 -15.63 23.44 6.82
C PRO A 226 -14.20 23.72 6.31
N PRO A 227 -13.16 23.12 6.93
CA PRO A 227 -11.76 23.29 6.53
C PRO A 227 -11.64 23.21 5.01
N ARG A 228 -11.22 24.31 4.39
CA ARG A 228 -11.01 24.36 2.95
C ARG A 228 -9.76 23.53 2.67
N ARG A 229 -9.93 22.22 2.47
CA ARG A 229 -9.20 21.58 1.37
C ARG A 229 -9.63 22.38 0.15
N THR A 230 -8.75 22.76 -0.76
CA THR A 230 -9.21 23.36 -2.01
C THR A 230 -9.53 22.21 -2.98
N PRO A 231 -10.76 21.63 -3.03
CA PRO A 231 -11.21 21.00 -4.24
C PRO A 231 -11.45 22.15 -5.21
N LEU A 232 -10.57 22.24 -6.20
CA LEU A 232 -10.76 23.07 -7.38
C LEU A 232 -12.16 22.77 -7.96
N LEU A 233 -12.87 23.80 -8.43
CA LEU A 233 -14.24 23.66 -8.93
C LEU A 233 -14.27 22.57 -10.02
N TYR A 234 -15.12 21.57 -9.83
CA TYR A 234 -15.26 20.45 -10.77
C TYR A 234 -15.79 20.94 -12.13
N SER A 235 -16.69 21.93 -12.16
CA SER A 235 -17.27 22.46 -13.40
C SER A 235 -16.33 23.41 -14.15
N GLU A 236 -15.61 24.28 -13.41
CA GLU A 236 -14.81 25.34 -14.01
C GLU A 236 -13.35 24.90 -14.23
N GLY A 237 -12.67 24.48 -13.16
CA GLY A 237 -11.28 24.06 -13.23
C GLY A 237 -11.12 22.72 -13.94
N TRP A 238 -11.92 21.71 -13.57
CA TRP A 238 -11.81 20.36 -14.15
C TRP A 238 -12.68 20.16 -15.39
N LYS A 239 -13.46 21.17 -15.78
CA LYS A 239 -14.38 21.16 -16.94
C LYS A 239 -15.34 19.97 -16.98
N LYS A 240 -15.65 19.36 -15.83
CA LYS A 240 -16.50 18.17 -15.73
C LYS A 240 -17.98 18.56 -15.68
N LYS A 241 -18.79 17.94 -16.55
CA LYS A 241 -20.25 18.06 -16.53
C LYS A 241 -20.84 17.22 -15.38
N LEU A 242 -20.98 17.83 -14.20
CA LEU A 242 -21.57 17.18 -13.03
C LEU A 242 -23.07 16.89 -13.21
N THR A 243 -23.53 15.81 -12.57
CA THR A 243 -24.94 15.37 -12.49
C THR A 243 -25.41 15.29 -11.03
N TYR A 244 -24.75 14.50 -10.18
CA TYR A 244 -25.08 14.37 -8.75
C TYR A 244 -23.80 14.40 -7.90
N CYS A 245 -23.85 15.09 -6.75
CA CYS A 245 -22.82 15.02 -5.72
C CYS A 245 -23.52 14.92 -4.35
N ILE A 246 -23.64 13.69 -3.83
CA ILE A 246 -24.34 13.40 -2.58
C ILE A 246 -23.31 13.13 -1.48
N ALA A 247 -23.44 13.84 -0.36
CA ALA A 247 -22.61 13.68 0.83
C ALA A 247 -23.31 12.79 1.85
N PHE A 248 -22.55 11.89 2.48
CA PHE A 248 -23.02 10.98 3.53
C PHE A 248 -22.24 11.24 4.81
N SER A 249 -22.93 11.12 5.94
CA SER A 249 -22.35 11.07 7.27
C SER A 249 -23.11 10.05 8.14
N ALA A 250 -22.65 9.81 9.36
CA ALA A 250 -23.35 8.96 10.32
C ALA A 250 -24.71 9.55 10.73
N GLU A 251 -24.95 10.86 10.53
CA GLU A 251 -26.12 11.57 11.05
C GLU A 251 -27.01 12.17 9.94
N GLU A 252 -26.48 12.41 8.73
CA GLU A 252 -27.16 13.11 7.63
C GLU A 252 -26.71 12.66 6.24
N VAL A 253 -27.62 12.73 5.27
CA VAL A 253 -27.34 12.58 3.84
C VAL A 253 -27.83 13.82 3.08
N VAL A 254 -26.95 14.49 2.35
CA VAL A 254 -27.22 15.82 1.77
C VAL A 254 -26.76 15.90 0.31
N ASP A 255 -27.56 16.56 -0.53
CA ASP A 255 -27.16 16.92 -1.89
C ASP A 255 -26.32 18.20 -1.89
N VAL A 256 -25.02 18.05 -2.12
CA VAL A 256 -24.05 19.15 -2.12
C VAL A 256 -23.67 19.57 -3.55
N THR A 257 -24.44 19.17 -4.57
CA THR A 257 -24.13 19.45 -5.99
C THR A 257 -23.92 20.94 -6.29
N LYS A 258 -24.74 21.80 -5.67
CA LYS A 258 -24.64 23.27 -5.80
C LYS A 258 -23.30 23.84 -5.32
N ARG A 259 -22.59 23.13 -4.44
CA ARG A 259 -21.26 23.53 -3.95
C ARG A 259 -20.20 23.49 -5.05
N TYR A 260 -20.38 22.58 -6.02
CA TYR A 260 -19.36 22.21 -7.01
C TYR A 260 -19.68 22.62 -8.45
N SER A 261 -20.84 23.24 -8.68
CA SER A 261 -21.28 23.72 -10.00
C SER A 261 -21.76 25.16 -9.92
N ARG A 262 -21.37 25.98 -10.90
CA ARG A 262 -21.92 27.34 -11.08
C ARG A 262 -23.08 27.38 -12.07
N GLY A 263 -23.16 26.40 -12.97
CA GLY A 263 -24.28 26.20 -13.90
C GLY A 263 -25.30 25.19 -13.37
N TYR A 264 -25.91 25.41 -12.20
CA TYR A 264 -26.83 24.43 -11.62
C TYR A 264 -28.06 24.17 -12.51
N ASN A 265 -28.56 25.18 -13.24
CA ASN A 265 -29.63 25.00 -14.23
C ASN A 265 -29.24 23.99 -15.33
N GLU A 266 -27.98 23.96 -15.74
CA GLU A 266 -27.50 22.96 -16.70
C GLU A 266 -27.31 21.59 -16.06
N VAL A 267 -26.96 21.54 -14.78
CA VAL A 267 -26.90 20.28 -14.01
C VAL A 267 -28.30 19.67 -13.95
N LEU A 268 -29.33 20.46 -13.66
CA LEU A 268 -30.72 20.01 -13.63
C LEU A 268 -31.13 19.33 -14.95
N ASN A 269 -30.74 19.89 -16.11
CA ASN A 269 -31.00 19.27 -17.42
C ASN A 269 -30.36 17.87 -17.58
N ARG A 270 -29.31 17.57 -16.82
CA ARG A 270 -28.59 16.29 -16.85
C ARG A 270 -29.01 15.33 -15.72
N ARG A 271 -29.82 15.78 -14.75
CA ARG A 271 -30.31 14.97 -13.62
C ARG A 271 -31.56 14.20 -14.02
N ILE A 272 -31.35 13.18 -14.86
CA ILE A 272 -32.44 12.37 -15.43
C ILE A 272 -32.63 11.00 -14.76
N LEU A 273 -31.78 10.65 -13.77
CA LEU A 273 -31.84 9.34 -13.11
C LEU A 273 -32.95 9.25 -12.04
N VAL A 274 -33.32 10.38 -11.45
CA VAL A 274 -34.34 10.52 -10.40
C VAL A 274 -34.87 11.95 -10.42
N GLY A 275 -36.16 12.15 -10.18
CA GLY A 275 -36.73 13.49 -10.08
C GLY A 275 -36.21 14.25 -8.85
N GLU A 276 -36.07 15.57 -8.93
CA GLU A 276 -35.51 16.38 -7.82
C GLU A 276 -36.33 16.23 -6.53
N THR A 277 -37.66 16.18 -6.64
CA THR A 277 -38.56 15.97 -5.49
C THR A 277 -38.38 14.59 -4.88
N GLU A 278 -38.28 13.55 -5.70
CA GLU A 278 -38.09 12.17 -5.25
C GLU A 278 -36.72 11.99 -4.59
N LEU A 279 -35.69 12.61 -5.17
CA LEU A 279 -34.35 12.64 -4.59
C LEU A 279 -34.38 13.31 -3.22
N ALA A 280 -34.96 14.51 -3.11
CA ALA A 280 -35.06 15.23 -1.84
C ALA A 280 -35.80 14.41 -0.77
N GLN A 281 -36.89 13.74 -1.14
CA GLN A 281 -37.64 12.85 -0.25
C GLN A 281 -36.78 11.65 0.19
N CYS A 282 -36.08 11.00 -0.74
CA CYS A 282 -35.21 9.86 -0.45
C CYS A 282 -34.10 10.23 0.54
N LEU A 283 -33.39 11.35 0.28
CA LEU A 283 -32.32 11.84 1.16
C LEU A 283 -32.86 12.21 2.54
N THR A 284 -34.07 12.78 2.60
CA THR A 284 -34.75 13.09 3.86
C THR A 284 -35.08 11.84 4.64
N CYS A 285 -35.66 10.81 4.00
CA CYS A 285 -35.96 9.53 4.65
C CYS A 285 -34.70 8.85 5.19
N MET A 286 -33.62 8.79 4.41
CA MET A 286 -32.33 8.27 4.87
C MET A 286 -31.79 9.04 6.06
N THR A 287 -31.91 10.37 6.04
CA THR A 287 -31.47 11.21 7.13
C THR A 287 -32.31 10.99 8.40
N ILE A 288 -33.63 10.82 8.28
CA ILE A 288 -34.49 10.49 9.42
C ILE A 288 -34.05 9.15 10.03
N GLN A 289 -33.84 8.12 9.20
CA GLN A 289 -33.36 6.81 9.65
C GLN A 289 -32.03 6.90 10.39
N ASN A 290 -31.08 7.69 9.87
CA ASN A 290 -29.78 7.91 10.54
C ASN A 290 -29.93 8.64 11.89
N GLN A 291 -31.01 9.38 12.10
CA GLN A 291 -31.25 10.18 13.30
C GLN A 291 -32.21 9.52 14.31
N ASP A 292 -32.83 8.38 13.99
CA ASP A 292 -33.86 7.75 14.84
C ASP A 292 -33.40 7.53 16.29
N GLY A 293 -32.14 7.13 16.47
CA GLY A 293 -31.54 6.87 17.80
C GLY A 293 -30.96 8.09 18.52
N LEU A 294 -31.04 9.29 17.95
CA LEU A 294 -30.44 10.50 18.53
C LEU A 294 -31.39 11.18 19.51
N ALA A 295 -30.82 11.87 20.50
CA ALA A 295 -31.56 12.72 21.42
C ALA A 295 -32.13 13.97 20.72
N GLU A 296 -33.23 14.52 21.23
CA GLU A 296 -33.97 15.62 20.58
C GLU A 296 -33.18 16.93 20.50
N ASP A 297 -32.30 17.19 21.46
CA ASP A 297 -31.36 18.31 21.44
C ASP A 297 -30.36 18.21 20.27
N ARG A 298 -29.80 17.02 20.03
CA ARG A 298 -28.92 16.76 18.88
C ARG A 298 -29.66 16.90 17.55
N LYS A 299 -30.89 16.38 17.46
CA LYS A 299 -31.73 16.54 16.26
C LYS A 299 -32.04 18.01 15.98
N LEU A 300 -32.24 18.83 17.02
CA LEU A 300 -32.49 20.27 16.88
C LEU A 300 -31.25 21.01 16.35
N GLU A 301 -30.06 20.68 16.87
CA GLU A 301 -28.79 21.22 16.38
C GLU A 301 -28.56 20.88 14.89
N LEU A 302 -28.77 19.63 14.50
CA LEU A 302 -28.61 19.17 13.12
C LEU A 302 -29.59 19.87 12.17
N ARG A 303 -30.85 20.08 12.58
CA ARG A 303 -31.82 20.87 11.81
C ARG A 303 -31.36 22.31 11.58
N ALA A 304 -30.83 22.96 12.62
CA ALA A 304 -30.31 24.32 12.51
C ALA A 304 -29.10 24.40 11.56
N ARG A 305 -28.19 23.42 11.64
CA ARG A 305 -27.03 23.32 10.75
C ARG A 305 -27.43 23.11 9.29
N ARG A 306 -28.41 22.25 9.02
CA ARG A 306 -28.93 22.00 7.67
C ARG A 306 -29.52 23.25 7.02
N ALA A 307 -30.31 24.02 7.77
CA ALA A 307 -30.87 25.28 7.27
C ALA A 307 -29.76 26.29 6.90
N HIS A 308 -28.69 26.33 7.69
CA HIS A 308 -27.53 27.18 7.40
C HIS A 308 -26.77 26.71 6.15
N GLU A 309 -26.53 25.40 6.02
CA GLU A 309 -25.85 24.81 4.86
C GLU A 309 -26.66 24.99 3.56
N GLU A 310 -27.99 24.87 3.61
CA GLU A 310 -28.84 25.08 2.44
C GLU A 310 -28.72 26.51 1.91
N THR A 311 -28.72 27.49 2.81
CA THR A 311 -28.49 28.91 2.48
C THR A 311 -27.11 29.11 1.84
N GLU A 312 -26.07 28.51 2.42
CA GLU A 312 -24.70 28.57 1.89
C GLU A 312 -24.58 27.97 0.48
N LEU A 313 -25.23 26.83 0.24
CA LEU A 313 -25.23 26.15 -1.05
C LEU A 313 -25.91 26.97 -2.15
N GLU A 314 -27.00 27.64 -1.82
CA GLU A 314 -27.65 28.55 -2.76
C GLU A 314 -26.78 29.77 -3.09
N GLU A 315 -26.15 30.38 -2.08
CA GLU A 315 -25.22 31.48 -2.29
C GLU A 315 -23.99 31.07 -3.10
N ALA A 316 -23.43 29.89 -2.83
CA ALA A 316 -22.30 29.35 -3.56
C ALA A 316 -22.62 29.13 -5.05
N CYS A 317 -23.83 28.69 -5.37
CA CYS A 317 -24.30 28.53 -6.74
C CYS A 317 -24.48 29.88 -7.47
N ARG A 318 -24.84 30.95 -6.75
CA ARG A 318 -25.11 32.29 -7.31
C ARG A 318 -23.84 33.13 -7.58
N ARG A 319 -22.64 32.66 -7.20
CA ARG A 319 -21.39 33.40 -7.41
C ARG A 319 -21.01 33.44 -8.89
N VAL A 320 -20.89 34.65 -9.46
CA VAL A 320 -20.56 34.88 -10.89
C VAL A 320 -19.04 34.92 -11.15
N HIS A 321 -18.24 35.27 -10.15
CA HIS A 321 -16.79 35.38 -10.29
C HIS A 321 -16.08 34.13 -9.73
N VAL A 322 -15.26 33.51 -10.57
CA VAL A 322 -14.43 32.34 -10.25
C VAL A 322 -13.00 32.83 -10.13
N ASN A 323 -12.34 32.59 -9.01
CA ASN A 323 -10.94 33.01 -8.82
C ASN A 323 -10.04 32.23 -9.80
N ASP A 324 -8.94 32.84 -10.27
CA ASP A 324 -8.02 32.21 -11.24
C ASP A 324 -7.48 30.84 -10.79
N GLU A 325 -7.34 30.65 -9.47
CA GLU A 325 -6.95 29.39 -8.85
C GLU A 325 -7.99 28.28 -9.03
N GLU A 326 -9.29 28.62 -9.09
CA GLU A 326 -10.41 27.69 -9.27
C GLU A 326 -10.64 27.27 -10.73
N LEU A 327 -9.97 27.95 -11.69
CA LEU A 327 -9.93 27.60 -13.13
C LEU A 327 -8.87 26.55 -13.47
N LEU A 328 -8.03 26.17 -12.50
CA LEU A 328 -6.97 25.19 -12.74
C LEU A 328 -7.51 23.76 -12.66
N GLY A 329 -7.30 23.00 -13.73
CA GLY A 329 -7.58 21.56 -13.81
C GLY A 329 -6.75 20.74 -12.83
N ARG A 330 -7.15 19.49 -12.60
CA ARG A 330 -6.38 18.56 -11.76
C ARG A 330 -4.95 18.41 -12.32
N GLN A 331 -3.95 18.59 -11.44
CA GLN A 331 -2.54 18.44 -11.80
C GLN A 331 -1.89 17.17 -11.24
N SER A 332 -2.56 16.50 -10.30
CA SER A 332 -2.16 15.21 -9.73
C SER A 332 -2.73 14.02 -10.51
N GLY A 333 -1.99 12.90 -10.53
CA GLY A 333 -2.27 11.76 -11.41
C GLY A 333 -1.54 11.90 -12.75
N SER A 334 -1.17 10.77 -13.38
CA SER A 334 -0.48 10.82 -14.66
C SER A 334 -1.34 11.52 -15.72
N LEU A 335 -0.69 12.16 -16.70
CA LEU A 335 -1.38 12.85 -17.79
C LEU A 335 -2.43 11.95 -18.44
N GLU A 336 -2.10 10.67 -18.61
CA GLU A 336 -2.99 9.55 -18.98
C GLU A 336 -4.29 9.48 -18.19
N TRP A 337 -4.18 9.41 -16.86
CA TRP A 337 -5.29 9.23 -15.94
C TRP A 337 -6.24 10.43 -15.99
N ARG A 338 -5.67 11.62 -16.18
CA ARG A 338 -6.42 12.88 -16.29
C ARG A 338 -7.11 13.01 -17.65
N LEU A 339 -6.46 12.59 -18.73
CA LEU A 339 -7.04 12.53 -20.08
C LEU A 339 -8.18 11.51 -20.17
N LEU A 340 -8.03 10.31 -19.59
CA LEU A 340 -9.05 9.24 -19.59
C LEU A 340 -10.35 9.62 -18.88
N ARG A 341 -10.31 10.63 -18.01
CA ARG A 341 -11.45 11.13 -17.25
C ARG A 341 -12.08 12.38 -17.87
N GLY A 342 -11.56 12.82 -19.02
CA GLY A 342 -12.03 14.02 -19.72
C GLY A 342 -11.72 15.32 -18.98
N GLU A 343 -10.69 15.35 -18.13
CA GLU A 343 -10.34 16.48 -17.26
C GLU A 343 -9.30 17.44 -17.92
N TYR A 344 -9.00 17.29 -19.22
CA TYR A 344 -8.00 18.06 -19.96
C TYR A 344 -8.46 18.29 -21.42
N GLU A 345 -8.34 19.52 -21.96
CA GLU A 345 -8.80 19.83 -23.32
C GLU A 345 -7.86 19.30 -24.41
N ASN A 346 -8.47 18.77 -25.48
CA ASN A 346 -7.99 18.44 -26.83
C ASN A 346 -6.57 18.91 -27.26
N SER A 347 -5.54 18.43 -26.58
CA SER A 347 -4.20 18.33 -27.17
C SER A 347 -4.15 16.99 -27.90
N THR A 348 -4.65 16.98 -29.14
CA THR A 348 -4.60 15.86 -30.08
C THR A 348 -3.20 15.24 -30.14
N THR A 349 -2.14 16.05 -29.96
CA THR A 349 -0.73 15.67 -30.02
C THR A 349 -0.25 14.89 -28.80
N ALA A 350 -0.50 15.35 -27.57
CA ALA A 350 -0.12 14.62 -26.34
C ALA A 350 -0.92 13.32 -26.15
N VAL A 351 -2.19 13.29 -26.61
CA VAL A 351 -2.97 12.05 -26.67
C VAL A 351 -2.36 11.10 -27.69
N GLN A 352 -1.92 11.58 -28.86
CA GLN A 352 -1.28 10.75 -29.89
C GLN A 352 0.08 10.17 -29.47
N GLU A 353 0.96 10.95 -28.85
CA GLU A 353 2.29 10.49 -28.43
C GLU A 353 2.24 9.50 -27.26
N LEU A 354 1.29 9.70 -26.35
CA LEU A 354 1.16 8.89 -25.17
C LEU A 354 0.42 7.57 -25.49
N VAL A 355 -0.57 7.62 -26.37
CA VAL A 355 -1.20 6.44 -26.97
C VAL A 355 -0.25 5.67 -27.89
N ALA A 356 0.73 6.32 -28.53
CA ALA A 356 1.73 5.66 -29.37
C ALA A 356 2.65 4.69 -28.60
N GLY A 357 2.79 4.84 -27.28
CA GLY A 357 3.53 3.91 -26.41
C GLY A 357 2.71 2.72 -25.90
N TYR A 358 1.39 2.75 -26.02
CA TYR A 358 0.54 1.58 -25.82
C TYR A 358 0.43 0.86 -27.16
N LYS A 359 0.64 -0.47 -27.21
CA LYS A 359 0.19 -1.23 -28.40
C LYS A 359 -1.32 -1.08 -28.47
N LYS A 360 -1.78 -0.14 -29.31
CA LYS A 360 -3.16 0.35 -29.25
C LYS A 360 -4.20 -0.67 -29.69
N ASP A 361 -3.87 -1.64 -30.54
CA ASP A 361 -4.91 -2.44 -31.17
C ASP A 361 -4.63 -3.95 -31.04
N ILE A 362 -4.99 -4.53 -29.90
CA ILE A 362 -5.47 -5.93 -29.90
C ILE A 362 -6.98 -5.84 -29.95
N LEU A 363 -7.47 -5.45 -31.13
CA LEU A 363 -8.89 -5.41 -31.42
C LEU A 363 -9.33 -6.85 -31.64
N PHE A 364 -10.08 -7.41 -30.68
CA PHE A 364 -10.86 -8.63 -30.92
C PHE A 364 -12.10 -8.27 -31.77
N SER A 365 -11.88 -7.75 -32.98
CA SER A 365 -12.96 -7.62 -33.97
C SER A 365 -13.39 -9.03 -34.36
N GLY A 366 -14.69 -9.30 -34.48
CA GLY A 366 -15.25 -10.63 -34.77
C GLY A 366 -14.82 -11.32 -36.08
N ALA A 367 -13.78 -10.83 -36.76
CA ALA A 367 -13.08 -11.49 -37.84
C ALA A 367 -12.06 -12.52 -37.29
N THR A 368 -12.12 -13.75 -37.79
CA THR A 368 -11.31 -14.88 -37.32
C THR A 368 -9.85 -14.88 -37.80
N GLU A 369 -9.46 -13.95 -38.68
CA GLU A 369 -8.14 -13.97 -39.33
C GLU A 369 -6.98 -13.85 -38.32
N GLY A 370 -7.17 -13.13 -37.21
CA GLY A 370 -6.16 -12.94 -36.15
C GLY A 370 -6.31 -13.84 -34.91
N LEU A 371 -7.38 -14.63 -34.82
CA LEU A 371 -7.75 -15.37 -33.61
C LEU A 371 -7.65 -16.87 -33.80
N ARG A 372 -7.16 -17.56 -32.76
CA ARG A 372 -7.22 -19.01 -32.64
C ARG A 372 -8.42 -19.37 -31.78
N LEU A 373 -9.31 -20.20 -32.31
CA LEU A 373 -10.50 -20.69 -31.61
C LEU A 373 -10.19 -22.06 -31.01
N LEU A 374 -10.61 -22.27 -29.77
CA LEU A 374 -10.39 -23.48 -28.98
C LEU A 374 -11.71 -24.01 -28.44
N GLY A 375 -11.80 -25.33 -28.26
CA GLY A 375 -12.99 -25.98 -27.72
C GLY A 375 -14.23 -25.69 -28.55
N THR A 376 -15.28 -25.20 -27.90
CA THR A 376 -16.60 -24.97 -28.51
C THR A 376 -16.75 -23.58 -29.15
N ALA A 377 -15.70 -22.75 -29.13
CA ALA A 377 -15.75 -21.40 -29.67
C ALA A 377 -16.01 -21.40 -31.19
N LYS A 378 -16.93 -20.54 -31.64
CA LYS A 378 -17.29 -20.36 -33.07
C LYS A 378 -17.47 -18.87 -33.39
N ALA A 379 -17.08 -18.48 -34.61
CA ALA A 379 -17.43 -17.18 -35.15
C ALA A 379 -18.81 -17.21 -35.80
N LEU A 380 -19.61 -16.17 -35.58
CA LEU A 380 -20.98 -16.06 -36.05
C LEU A 380 -21.24 -14.67 -36.64
N SER A 381 -22.16 -14.61 -37.59
CA SER A 381 -22.79 -13.35 -38.02
C SER A 381 -24.09 -13.15 -37.24
N ILE A 382 -24.27 -11.98 -36.63
CA ILE A 382 -25.51 -11.60 -35.94
C ILE A 382 -26.41 -10.76 -36.86
N ALA A 383 -27.71 -10.68 -36.52
CA ALA A 383 -28.78 -10.14 -37.37
C ALA A 383 -28.51 -8.73 -37.94
N ASP A 384 -27.69 -7.91 -37.27
CA ASP A 384 -27.33 -6.56 -37.72
C ASP A 384 -26.13 -6.53 -38.70
N GLY A 385 -25.73 -7.67 -39.26
CA GLY A 385 -24.56 -7.80 -40.16
C GLY A 385 -23.19 -7.71 -39.46
N ARG A 386 -23.17 -7.59 -38.12
CA ARG A 386 -21.95 -7.61 -37.31
C ARG A 386 -21.45 -9.05 -37.11
N SER A 387 -20.14 -9.23 -36.95
CA SER A 387 -19.55 -10.52 -36.58
C SER A 387 -19.28 -10.58 -35.08
N CYS A 388 -19.61 -11.70 -34.43
CA CYS A 388 -19.29 -11.97 -33.04
C CYS A 388 -18.60 -13.33 -32.88
N ILE A 389 -17.92 -13.51 -31.75
CA ILE A 389 -17.41 -14.82 -31.34
C ILE A 389 -18.32 -15.33 -30.22
N ARG A 390 -18.87 -16.52 -30.41
CA ARG A 390 -19.56 -17.27 -29.35
C ARG A 390 -18.56 -18.24 -28.74
N LEU A 391 -18.25 -18.08 -27.45
CA LEU A 391 -17.33 -18.98 -26.73
C LEU A 391 -18.01 -20.29 -26.37
N THR A 392 -19.27 -20.24 -25.94
CA THR A 392 -20.07 -21.42 -25.61
C THR A 392 -21.49 -21.29 -26.15
N GLU A 393 -22.09 -22.41 -26.54
CA GLU A 393 -23.54 -22.50 -26.75
C GLU A 393 -24.24 -22.61 -25.39
N SER A 394 -25.54 -22.28 -25.35
CA SER A 394 -26.37 -22.49 -24.17
C SER A 394 -26.76 -23.98 -24.04
N LEU A 395 -25.73 -24.83 -23.96
CA LEU A 395 -25.81 -26.28 -23.82
C LEU A 395 -24.96 -26.74 -22.62
N PRO A 396 -25.28 -27.87 -21.97
CA PRO A 396 -24.46 -28.40 -20.89
C PRO A 396 -22.99 -28.65 -21.27
N SER A 397 -22.10 -28.56 -20.27
CA SER A 397 -20.70 -29.02 -20.33
C SER A 397 -19.87 -28.42 -21.46
N GLN A 398 -20.14 -27.18 -21.87
CA GLN A 398 -19.37 -26.50 -22.89
C GLN A 398 -18.11 -25.88 -22.29
N CYS A 399 -17.00 -25.91 -23.03
CA CYS A 399 -15.80 -25.14 -22.74
C CYS A 399 -15.18 -24.66 -24.05
N GLY A 400 -15.02 -23.34 -24.16
CA GLY A 400 -14.47 -22.72 -25.35
C GLY A 400 -13.50 -21.61 -24.98
N GLY A 401 -12.60 -21.32 -25.90
CA GLY A 401 -11.65 -20.23 -25.72
C GLY A 401 -11.20 -19.62 -27.03
N ILE A 402 -10.64 -18.42 -26.95
CA ILE A 402 -9.96 -17.77 -28.05
C ILE A 402 -8.66 -17.15 -27.57
N TYR A 403 -7.62 -17.16 -28.40
CA TYR A 403 -6.39 -16.38 -28.18
C TYR A 403 -5.96 -15.68 -29.46
N CYS A 404 -5.22 -14.58 -29.33
CA CYS A 404 -4.48 -14.02 -30.45
C CYS A 404 -3.56 -15.08 -31.04
N LYS A 405 -3.49 -15.23 -32.37
CA LYS A 405 -2.57 -16.22 -32.99
C LYS A 405 -1.10 -15.91 -32.66
N GLN A 406 -0.75 -14.63 -32.66
CA GLN A 406 0.59 -14.16 -32.31
C GLN A 406 0.63 -13.74 -30.84
N GLY A 407 1.68 -14.17 -30.14
CA GLY A 407 1.95 -13.73 -28.78
C GLY A 407 2.33 -12.26 -28.73
N VAL A 408 1.96 -11.59 -27.63
CA VAL A 408 2.22 -10.18 -27.36
C VAL A 408 3.51 -10.06 -26.58
N GLU A 409 4.44 -9.25 -27.08
CA GLU A 409 5.69 -8.92 -26.40
C GLU A 409 5.44 -7.97 -25.22
N LEU A 410 5.82 -8.41 -24.02
CA LEU A 410 5.58 -7.76 -22.73
C LEU A 410 6.80 -6.97 -22.23
N THR A 411 8.01 -7.34 -22.64
CA THR A 411 9.26 -6.84 -22.03
C THR A 411 10.02 -5.82 -22.88
N ALA A 412 9.48 -5.44 -24.04
CA ALA A 412 10.07 -4.39 -24.86
C ALA A 412 10.12 -3.05 -24.07
N PRO A 413 11.20 -2.26 -24.15
CA PRO A 413 11.32 -0.98 -23.42
C PRO A 413 10.20 0.03 -23.73
N SER A 414 9.56 -0.10 -24.89
CA SER A 414 8.39 0.69 -25.30
C SER A 414 7.08 0.22 -24.67
N THR A 415 7.00 -1.02 -24.17
CA THR A 415 5.77 -1.60 -23.63
C THR A 415 5.56 -1.19 -22.18
N LYS A 416 4.73 -0.16 -21.96
CA LYS A 416 4.37 0.33 -20.61
C LYS A 416 3.19 -0.42 -19.99
N GLY A 417 2.35 -1.02 -20.82
CA GLY A 417 1.13 -1.70 -20.43
C GLY A 417 0.23 -2.00 -21.62
N PHE A 418 -0.98 -2.46 -21.33
CA PHE A 418 -2.02 -2.79 -22.30
C PHE A 418 -3.35 -2.19 -21.89
N ALA A 419 -4.10 -1.73 -22.87
CA ALA A 419 -5.53 -1.51 -22.75
C ALA A 419 -6.24 -2.57 -23.61
N VAL A 420 -7.20 -3.27 -23.01
CA VAL A 420 -8.04 -4.26 -23.71
C VAL A 420 -9.47 -3.78 -23.61
N GLU A 421 -10.11 -3.56 -24.74
CA GLU A 421 -11.52 -3.20 -24.83
C GLU A 421 -12.29 -4.28 -25.55
N PHE A 422 -13.42 -4.69 -24.99
CA PHE A 422 -14.31 -5.66 -25.60
C PHE A 422 -15.74 -5.42 -25.13
N ALA A 423 -16.70 -5.96 -25.86
CA ALA A 423 -18.08 -6.05 -25.41
C ALA A 423 -18.47 -7.53 -25.33
N PHE A 424 -19.24 -7.89 -24.30
CA PHE A 424 -19.76 -9.22 -24.14
C PHE A 424 -21.27 -9.18 -23.90
N ARG A 425 -21.91 -10.33 -24.13
CA ARG A 425 -23.33 -10.56 -23.85
C ARG A 425 -23.47 -11.99 -23.36
N ILE A 426 -24.10 -12.18 -22.20
CA ILE A 426 -24.48 -13.48 -21.65
C ILE A 426 -26.01 -13.54 -21.70
N SER A 427 -26.56 -14.46 -22.49
CA SER A 427 -28.00 -14.54 -22.75
C SER A 427 -28.50 -15.97 -22.74
N GLY A 428 -29.80 -16.13 -22.45
CA GLY A 428 -30.51 -17.39 -22.64
C GLY A 428 -30.65 -17.78 -24.12
N VAL A 429 -31.24 -18.95 -24.37
CA VAL A 429 -31.56 -19.44 -25.73
C VAL A 429 -32.51 -18.53 -26.50
N ASP A 430 -33.37 -17.80 -25.81
CA ASP A 430 -34.30 -16.80 -26.35
C ASP A 430 -33.64 -15.42 -26.56
N GLY A 431 -32.37 -15.28 -26.18
CA GLY A 431 -31.66 -14.00 -26.18
C GLY A 431 -31.98 -13.11 -24.97
N GLY A 432 -32.84 -13.53 -24.06
CA GLY A 432 -33.16 -12.82 -22.83
C GLY A 432 -32.11 -12.99 -21.74
N ALA A 433 -32.42 -12.55 -20.53
CA ALA A 433 -31.56 -12.72 -19.37
C ALA A 433 -31.35 -14.21 -19.04
N ALA A 434 -30.11 -14.62 -18.84
CA ALA A 434 -29.74 -15.97 -18.43
C ALA A 434 -29.79 -16.10 -16.89
N LEU A 435 -30.97 -15.88 -16.30
CA LEU A 435 -31.16 -15.96 -14.84
C LEU A 435 -30.85 -17.37 -14.32
N GLY A 436 -29.90 -17.48 -13.40
CA GLY A 436 -29.40 -18.78 -12.90
C GLY A 436 -28.45 -19.50 -13.86
N GLY A 437 -28.03 -18.85 -14.95
CA GLY A 437 -27.00 -19.34 -15.86
C GLY A 437 -25.61 -19.29 -15.23
N ALA A 438 -24.78 -20.27 -15.58
CA ALA A 438 -23.47 -20.50 -15.00
C ALA A 438 -22.49 -21.04 -16.06
N ASP A 439 -21.18 -20.92 -15.90
CA ASP A 439 -20.49 -20.28 -14.77
C ASP A 439 -19.97 -18.86 -15.11
N GLY A 440 -19.81 -18.53 -16.39
CA GLY A 440 -19.31 -17.23 -16.84
C GLY A 440 -18.15 -17.34 -17.83
N PHE A 441 -17.28 -16.34 -17.85
CA PHE A 441 -16.10 -16.31 -18.71
C PHE A 441 -14.93 -15.55 -18.07
N ALA A 442 -13.74 -15.63 -18.65
CA ALA A 442 -12.57 -14.88 -18.22
C ALA A 442 -11.81 -14.27 -19.39
N PHE A 443 -11.25 -13.09 -19.18
CA PHE A 443 -10.11 -12.63 -19.97
C PHE A 443 -8.84 -13.29 -19.41
N VAL A 444 -8.05 -13.90 -20.28
CA VAL A 444 -6.87 -14.70 -19.88
C VAL A 444 -5.64 -14.20 -20.60
N MET A 445 -4.59 -13.95 -19.83
CA MET A 445 -3.25 -13.74 -20.34
C MET A 445 -2.36 -14.89 -19.86
N GLN A 446 -1.76 -15.61 -20.79
CA GLN A 446 -0.97 -16.80 -20.45
C GLN A 446 0.27 -16.97 -21.33
N ALA A 447 1.28 -17.66 -20.78
CA ALA A 447 2.56 -17.95 -21.43
C ALA A 447 2.85 -19.47 -21.52
N GLN A 448 1.81 -20.29 -21.50
CA GLN A 448 1.88 -21.74 -21.64
C GLN A 448 1.93 -22.18 -23.11
N GLY A 449 1.24 -21.46 -23.99
CA GLY A 449 1.24 -21.71 -25.43
C GLY A 449 -0.10 -21.36 -26.09
N PRO A 450 -0.18 -21.26 -27.42
CA PRO A 450 -1.38 -20.79 -28.12
C PRO A 450 -2.61 -21.69 -27.99
N ASP A 451 -2.44 -22.93 -27.51
CA ASP A 451 -3.47 -23.96 -27.36
C ASP A 451 -3.92 -24.18 -25.90
N ALA A 452 -3.51 -23.32 -24.97
CA ALA A 452 -3.85 -23.50 -23.56
C ALA A 452 -5.35 -23.31 -23.33
N LEU A 453 -6.04 -24.37 -22.89
CA LEU A 453 -7.41 -24.32 -22.38
C LEU A 453 -7.44 -25.10 -21.06
N GLY A 454 -7.95 -24.47 -20.01
CA GLY A 454 -8.00 -25.01 -18.66
C GLY A 454 -9.22 -25.89 -18.40
N ASN A 455 -9.45 -26.18 -17.13
CA ASN A 455 -10.55 -26.99 -16.65
C ASN A 455 -11.90 -26.25 -16.79
N GLY A 456 -12.98 -27.00 -17.03
CA GLY A 456 -14.35 -26.48 -17.01
C GLY A 456 -14.98 -26.47 -15.62
N GLY A 457 -16.30 -26.19 -15.54
CA GLY A 457 -16.97 -25.95 -14.25
C GLY A 457 -16.41 -24.70 -13.55
N CYS A 458 -16.49 -24.53 -12.23
CA CYS A 458 -16.10 -23.24 -11.59
C CYS A 458 -14.70 -22.68 -11.91
N GLU A 459 -13.81 -23.44 -12.55
CA GLU A 459 -12.50 -23.03 -13.08
C GLU A 459 -12.53 -22.22 -14.40
N LEU A 460 -13.71 -21.98 -15.01
CA LEU A 460 -13.96 -21.01 -16.09
C LEU A 460 -13.07 -21.15 -17.35
N GLY A 461 -12.52 -22.34 -17.58
CA GLY A 461 -11.66 -22.64 -18.72
C GLY A 461 -10.24 -22.07 -18.61
N TYR A 462 -9.86 -21.47 -17.48
CA TYR A 462 -8.49 -20.98 -17.24
C TYR A 462 -7.81 -21.68 -16.05
N GLY A 463 -8.57 -22.22 -15.10
CA GLY A 463 -8.02 -23.00 -14.00
C GLY A 463 -7.22 -24.19 -14.52
N GLY A 464 -6.07 -24.47 -13.90
CA GLY A 464 -5.12 -25.46 -14.42
C GLY A 464 -4.02 -24.87 -15.33
N ILE A 465 -4.20 -23.67 -15.90
CA ILE A 465 -3.15 -23.04 -16.73
C ILE A 465 -2.09 -22.42 -15.81
N ALA A 466 -0.88 -23.00 -15.79
CA ALA A 466 0.15 -22.65 -14.81
C ALA A 466 0.72 -21.24 -14.95
N LYS A 467 1.06 -20.84 -16.18
CA LYS A 467 1.70 -19.54 -16.45
C LYS A 467 0.65 -18.53 -16.88
N SER A 468 -0.31 -18.21 -16.00
CA SER A 468 -1.45 -17.36 -16.37
C SER A 468 -1.86 -16.39 -15.27
N LEU A 469 -2.51 -15.32 -15.72
CA LEU A 469 -3.34 -14.44 -14.92
C LEU A 469 -4.69 -14.28 -15.64
N ALA A 470 -5.77 -14.39 -14.87
CA ALA A 470 -7.13 -14.34 -15.39
C ALA A 470 -7.93 -13.21 -14.72
N ILE A 471 -8.85 -12.62 -15.46
CA ILE A 471 -9.85 -11.70 -14.95
C ILE A 471 -11.19 -12.33 -15.25
N GLU A 472 -11.81 -12.91 -14.23
CA GLU A 472 -13.07 -13.63 -14.36
C GLU A 472 -14.27 -12.69 -14.23
N PHE A 473 -15.32 -13.04 -14.97
CA PHE A 473 -16.63 -12.44 -14.99
C PHE A 473 -17.60 -13.59 -14.68
N ASP A 474 -17.72 -13.87 -13.39
CA ASP A 474 -18.39 -15.05 -12.85
C ASP A 474 -19.86 -14.74 -12.53
N THR A 475 -20.75 -15.59 -13.03
CA THR A 475 -22.21 -15.48 -12.89
C THR A 475 -22.82 -16.56 -12.01
N TYR A 476 -22.01 -17.35 -11.31
CA TYR A 476 -22.47 -18.42 -10.44
C TYR A 476 -21.80 -18.38 -9.06
N ASN A 477 -22.45 -18.99 -8.06
CA ASN A 477 -21.92 -19.04 -6.70
C ASN A 477 -21.52 -20.48 -6.36
N SER A 478 -20.30 -20.83 -6.72
CA SER A 478 -19.62 -22.08 -6.38
C SER A 478 -19.00 -22.02 -4.98
N SER A 479 -19.77 -21.60 -3.98
CA SER A 479 -19.32 -21.43 -2.58
C SER A 479 -18.66 -22.68 -1.97
N ASP A 480 -19.01 -23.87 -2.44
CA ASP A 480 -18.50 -25.16 -1.97
C ASP A 480 -17.15 -25.56 -2.57
N ARG A 481 -16.82 -25.06 -3.76
CA ARG A 481 -15.64 -25.48 -4.55
C ARG A 481 -14.64 -24.36 -4.78
N CYS A 482 -15.15 -23.18 -5.07
CA CYS A 482 -14.36 -21.99 -5.40
C CYS A 482 -14.49 -20.88 -4.34
N ALA A 483 -15.40 -21.01 -3.36
CA ALA A 483 -15.61 -20.06 -2.26
C ALA A 483 -15.97 -18.64 -2.72
N ASP A 484 -16.80 -18.57 -3.76
CA ASP A 484 -17.14 -17.31 -4.42
C ASP A 484 -17.81 -16.32 -3.47
N PRO A 485 -17.55 -15.01 -3.65
CA PRO A 485 -18.12 -13.97 -2.80
C PRO A 485 -19.60 -13.74 -3.09
N SER A 486 -20.06 -14.03 -4.31
CA SER A 486 -21.44 -13.89 -4.77
C SER A 486 -21.61 -14.48 -6.17
N GLY A 487 -22.84 -14.83 -6.56
CA GLY A 487 -23.16 -15.33 -7.91
C GLY A 487 -23.16 -14.29 -9.05
N ASN A 488 -22.47 -13.16 -8.88
CA ASN A 488 -22.28 -12.14 -9.91
C ASN A 488 -21.10 -11.25 -9.48
N HIS A 489 -19.89 -11.61 -9.88
CA HIS A 489 -18.68 -10.92 -9.44
C HIS A 489 -17.59 -10.87 -10.51
N ILE A 490 -16.67 -9.92 -10.36
CA ILE A 490 -15.43 -9.84 -11.14
C ILE A 490 -14.26 -10.04 -10.19
N SER A 491 -13.30 -10.89 -10.55
CA SER A 491 -12.12 -11.17 -9.73
C SER A 491 -10.87 -11.30 -10.60
N ILE A 492 -9.73 -10.87 -10.06
CA ILE A 492 -8.42 -11.05 -10.69
C ILE A 492 -7.75 -12.24 -10.02
N GLN A 493 -7.47 -13.29 -10.79
CA GLN A 493 -7.02 -14.59 -10.31
C GLN A 493 -5.63 -14.89 -10.83
N GLY A 494 -4.73 -15.29 -9.94
CA GLY A 494 -3.36 -15.62 -10.33
C GLY A 494 -2.61 -16.38 -9.25
N ARG A 495 -1.86 -17.41 -9.68
CA ARG A 495 -0.94 -18.15 -8.82
C ARG A 495 0.44 -18.16 -9.45
N VAL A 496 1.46 -17.93 -8.63
CA VAL A 496 2.85 -17.91 -9.12
C VAL A 496 3.27 -19.34 -9.47
N PRO A 497 3.77 -19.60 -10.70
CA PRO A 497 4.29 -20.90 -11.11
C PRO A 497 5.35 -21.44 -10.11
N PRO A 498 5.39 -22.75 -9.82
CA PRO A 498 4.81 -23.84 -10.59
C PRO A 498 3.34 -24.16 -10.27
N SER A 499 2.71 -23.42 -9.35
CA SER A 499 1.29 -23.61 -9.05
C SER A 499 0.43 -23.34 -10.28
N VAL A 500 -0.58 -24.18 -10.51
CA VAL A 500 -1.59 -23.93 -11.55
C VAL A 500 -2.57 -22.85 -11.11
N ASN A 501 -3.03 -22.00 -12.01
CA ASN A 501 -4.08 -21.02 -11.69
C ASN A 501 -5.37 -21.74 -11.25
N SER A 502 -6.19 -21.08 -10.45
CA SER A 502 -7.46 -21.64 -9.95
C SER A 502 -8.44 -20.50 -9.67
N ALA A 503 -9.73 -20.76 -9.90
CA ALA A 503 -10.81 -19.84 -9.59
C ALA A 503 -11.14 -19.76 -8.09
N HIS A 504 -10.55 -20.61 -7.25
CA HIS A 504 -10.82 -20.54 -5.82
C HIS A 504 -10.39 -19.17 -5.24
N HIS A 505 -11.31 -18.50 -4.55
CA HIS A 505 -11.17 -17.13 -4.04
C HIS A 505 -10.00 -16.89 -3.07
N ASN A 506 -9.40 -17.95 -2.52
CA ASN A 506 -8.14 -17.87 -1.76
C ASN A 506 -6.97 -17.37 -2.62
N PHE A 507 -7.10 -17.43 -3.95
CA PHE A 507 -6.10 -16.98 -4.92
C PHE A 507 -6.52 -15.70 -5.65
N SER A 508 -7.63 -15.08 -5.23
CA SER A 508 -8.06 -13.77 -5.73
C SER A 508 -7.07 -12.70 -5.26
N LEU A 509 -6.55 -11.94 -6.22
CA LEU A 509 -5.72 -10.76 -5.98
C LEU A 509 -6.59 -9.53 -5.65
N GLY A 510 -7.89 -9.61 -5.93
CA GLY A 510 -8.89 -8.58 -5.65
C GLY A 510 -10.15 -8.84 -6.46
N HIS A 511 -11.31 -8.49 -5.90
CA HIS A 511 -12.61 -8.74 -6.51
C HIS A 511 -13.63 -7.64 -6.21
N THR A 512 -14.73 -7.65 -6.96
CA THR A 512 -15.89 -6.78 -6.73
C THR A 512 -17.19 -7.50 -7.09
N SER A 513 -18.20 -7.34 -6.23
CA SER A 513 -19.59 -7.74 -6.52
C SER A 513 -20.49 -6.51 -6.78
N ARG A 514 -19.93 -5.30 -6.73
CA ARG A 514 -20.67 -4.03 -6.93
C ARG A 514 -20.76 -3.70 -8.42
N ILE A 515 -21.42 -4.57 -9.17
CA ILE A 515 -21.53 -4.50 -10.62
C ILE A 515 -22.98 -4.80 -11.05
N PRO A 516 -23.41 -4.33 -12.23
CA PRO A 516 -24.68 -4.74 -12.81
C PRO A 516 -24.77 -6.26 -13.02
N LEU A 517 -25.98 -6.78 -13.21
CA LEU A 517 -26.19 -8.18 -13.55
C LEU A 517 -25.56 -8.50 -14.93
N MET A 518 -24.53 -9.35 -14.95
CA MET A 518 -23.81 -9.69 -16.18
C MET A 518 -24.62 -10.61 -17.10
N ALA A 519 -25.40 -11.53 -16.52
CA ALA A 519 -26.30 -12.44 -17.22
C ALA A 519 -27.65 -11.78 -17.61
N SER A 520 -27.65 -10.48 -17.90
CA SER A 520 -28.87 -9.70 -18.20
C SER A 520 -29.41 -9.90 -19.61
N GLY A 521 -28.65 -10.53 -20.51
CA GLY A 521 -29.00 -10.60 -21.94
C GLY A 521 -28.63 -9.33 -22.72
N GLU A 522 -28.20 -8.26 -22.04
CA GLU A 522 -27.76 -7.02 -22.68
C GLU A 522 -26.25 -7.03 -22.99
N TRP A 523 -25.83 -6.15 -23.89
CA TRP A 523 -24.41 -5.93 -24.16
C TRP A 523 -23.75 -5.10 -23.06
N ILE A 524 -22.62 -5.57 -22.55
CA ILE A 524 -21.79 -4.87 -21.58
C ILE A 524 -20.42 -4.62 -22.19
N TYR A 525 -19.97 -3.38 -22.12
CA TYR A 525 -18.65 -2.95 -22.59
C TYR A 525 -17.67 -3.00 -21.43
N VAL A 526 -16.47 -3.50 -21.68
CA VAL A 526 -15.41 -3.67 -20.69
C VAL A 526 -14.13 -3.03 -21.21
N ARG A 527 -13.45 -2.31 -20.32
CA ARG A 527 -12.08 -1.84 -20.51
C ARG A 527 -11.20 -2.38 -19.39
N ILE A 528 -10.15 -3.08 -19.75
CA ILE A 528 -9.11 -3.56 -18.84
C ILE A 528 -7.84 -2.74 -19.12
N ILE A 529 -7.24 -2.18 -18.07
CA ILE A 529 -5.95 -1.47 -18.15
C ILE A 529 -4.94 -2.22 -17.29
N LEU A 530 -3.89 -2.74 -17.93
CA LEU A 530 -2.78 -3.46 -17.33
C LEU A 530 -1.53 -2.59 -17.41
N LEU A 531 -0.95 -2.17 -16.29
CA LEU A 531 0.29 -1.38 -16.27
C LEU A 531 1.42 -2.22 -15.67
N ILE A 532 2.41 -2.57 -16.51
CA ILE A 532 3.50 -3.46 -16.12
C ILE A 532 4.42 -2.76 -15.11
N GLU A 533 4.88 -1.54 -15.41
CA GLU A 533 5.83 -0.81 -14.55
C GLU A 533 5.20 -0.38 -13.21
N ARG A 534 3.89 -0.08 -13.21
CA ARG A 534 3.15 0.31 -12.00
C ARG A 534 2.60 -0.88 -11.22
N LYS A 535 2.70 -2.10 -11.77
CA LYS A 535 2.16 -3.32 -11.17
C LYS A 535 0.68 -3.14 -10.81
N SER A 536 -0.13 -2.66 -11.73
CA SER A 536 -1.54 -2.35 -11.47
C SER A 536 -2.47 -2.85 -12.55
N ILE A 537 -3.65 -3.34 -12.16
CA ILE A 537 -4.70 -3.81 -13.05
C ILE A 537 -6.00 -3.09 -12.69
N GLN A 538 -6.68 -2.53 -13.69
CA GLN A 538 -7.99 -1.89 -13.53
C GLN A 538 -8.99 -2.51 -14.50
N VAL A 539 -10.20 -2.77 -14.01
CA VAL A 539 -11.36 -3.20 -14.80
C VAL A 539 -12.44 -2.13 -14.70
N ALA A 540 -12.97 -1.71 -15.84
CA ALA A 540 -14.05 -0.75 -15.94
C ALA A 540 -15.17 -1.28 -16.84
N LEU A 541 -16.42 -1.01 -16.47
CA LEU A 541 -17.61 -1.42 -17.20
C LEU A 541 -18.33 -0.22 -17.80
N SER A 542 -19.07 -0.43 -18.88
CA SER A 542 -20.08 0.49 -19.36
C SER A 542 -21.25 -0.21 -20.00
N GLN A 543 -22.42 0.42 -19.93
CA GLN A 543 -23.60 0.06 -20.73
C GLN A 543 -23.60 0.76 -22.11
N LYS A 544 -22.69 1.72 -22.35
CA LYS A 544 -22.53 2.45 -23.61
C LYS A 544 -21.04 2.53 -23.98
N PRO A 545 -20.66 2.49 -25.27
CA PRO A 545 -19.25 2.41 -25.67
C PRO A 545 -18.36 3.59 -25.22
N ASP A 546 -18.94 4.73 -24.80
CA ASP A 546 -18.21 5.99 -24.60
C ASP A 546 -17.96 6.38 -23.14
N GLN A 547 -18.47 5.63 -22.14
CA GLN A 547 -18.36 6.03 -20.73
C GLN A 547 -18.07 4.86 -19.78
N TYR A 548 -16.79 4.54 -19.58
CA TYR A 548 -16.37 3.48 -18.68
C TYR A 548 -16.29 3.94 -17.21
N LEU A 549 -16.88 3.15 -16.32
CA LEU A 549 -16.82 3.29 -14.87
C LEU A 549 -15.88 2.23 -14.29
N PRO A 550 -14.76 2.61 -13.64
CA PRO A 550 -13.90 1.67 -12.93
C PRO A 550 -14.68 0.94 -11.83
N VAL A 551 -14.70 -0.39 -11.87
CA VAL A 551 -15.39 -1.24 -10.88
C VAL A 551 -14.42 -2.02 -10.00
N LEU A 552 -13.18 -2.25 -10.47
CA LEU A 552 -12.12 -2.93 -9.75
C LEU A 552 -10.77 -2.31 -10.08
N THR A 553 -9.92 -2.08 -9.09
CA THR A 553 -8.52 -1.68 -9.27
C THR A 553 -7.68 -2.39 -8.21
N VAL A 554 -6.65 -3.09 -8.67
CA VAL A 554 -5.71 -3.82 -7.81
C VAL A 554 -4.31 -3.29 -8.11
N GLU A 555 -3.61 -2.88 -7.06
CA GLU A 555 -2.23 -2.39 -7.13
C GLU A 555 -1.25 -3.46 -6.61
N HIS A 556 0.03 -3.28 -6.87
CA HIS A 556 1.12 -4.18 -6.49
C HIS A 556 1.07 -5.60 -7.11
N VAL A 557 0.40 -5.76 -8.25
CA VAL A 557 0.36 -7.02 -9.03
C VAL A 557 1.51 -7.05 -10.03
N ASP A 558 2.57 -7.81 -9.72
CA ASP A 558 3.67 -8.04 -10.65
C ASP A 558 3.26 -9.06 -11.73
N LEU A 559 2.65 -8.55 -12.79
CA LEU A 559 2.07 -9.32 -13.88
C LEU A 559 3.04 -10.37 -14.48
N LEU A 560 4.32 -10.03 -14.61
CA LEU A 560 5.33 -10.93 -15.20
C LEU A 560 5.60 -12.14 -14.30
N GLN A 561 5.47 -12.00 -12.98
CA GLN A 561 5.71 -13.09 -12.03
C GLN A 561 4.73 -14.26 -12.26
N TYR A 562 3.46 -13.97 -12.53
CA TYR A 562 2.42 -14.98 -12.81
C TYR A 562 2.63 -15.67 -14.17
N LEU A 563 3.34 -15.03 -15.09
CA LEU A 563 3.70 -15.57 -16.40
C LEU A 563 5.07 -16.26 -16.41
N LYS A 564 5.66 -16.54 -15.24
CA LYS A 564 7.02 -17.08 -15.10
C LYS A 564 8.08 -16.18 -15.77
N ASN A 565 7.91 -14.87 -15.68
CA ASN A 565 8.75 -13.85 -16.33
C ASN A 565 8.91 -14.06 -17.84
N SER A 566 7.88 -14.60 -18.50
CA SER A 566 7.88 -14.72 -19.96
C SER A 566 7.87 -13.35 -20.62
N SER A 567 8.71 -13.18 -21.64
CA SER A 567 8.71 -11.97 -22.48
C SER A 567 7.48 -11.89 -23.37
N THR A 568 6.82 -13.02 -23.64
CA THR A 568 5.67 -13.10 -24.55
C THR A 568 4.49 -13.78 -23.87
N ALA A 569 3.27 -13.30 -24.13
CA ALA A 569 2.03 -13.93 -23.69
C ALA A 569 0.93 -13.90 -24.75
N TRP A 570 0.05 -14.90 -24.71
CA TRP A 570 -1.17 -14.94 -25.50
C TRP A 570 -2.31 -14.33 -24.70
N LEU A 571 -3.00 -13.37 -25.32
CA LEU A 571 -4.18 -12.71 -24.76
C LEU A 571 -5.43 -13.27 -25.41
N GLY A 572 -6.45 -13.51 -24.60
CA GLY A 572 -7.63 -14.24 -25.05
C GLY A 572 -8.75 -14.29 -24.03
N PHE A 573 -9.73 -15.13 -24.32
CA PHE A 573 -10.89 -15.37 -23.47
C PHE A 573 -11.16 -16.86 -23.34
N THR A 574 -11.67 -17.28 -22.19
CA THR A 574 -12.18 -18.64 -21.95
C THR A 574 -13.57 -18.53 -21.37
N ALA A 575 -14.45 -19.47 -21.69
CA ALA A 575 -15.79 -19.52 -21.12
C ALA A 575 -16.29 -20.94 -21.01
N ILE A 576 -17.32 -21.11 -20.20
CA ILE A 576 -17.96 -22.39 -19.95
C ILE A 576 -19.46 -22.24 -19.75
N GLN A 577 -20.17 -23.35 -19.88
CA GLN A 577 -21.58 -23.45 -19.54
C GLN A 577 -21.79 -24.63 -18.57
N PHE A 578 -22.50 -24.39 -17.47
CA PHE A 578 -22.80 -25.37 -16.42
C PHE A 578 -24.23 -25.92 -16.54
N GLU A 579 -24.42 -27.13 -16.01
CA GLU A 579 -25.69 -27.87 -15.95
C GLU A 579 -26.21 -27.90 -14.50
N LEU A 580 -27.45 -27.46 -14.27
CA LEU A 580 -28.13 -27.70 -12.99
C LEU A 580 -28.92 -29.01 -13.08
N ALA A 581 -28.58 -29.99 -12.24
CA ALA A 581 -29.36 -31.22 -12.08
C ALA A 581 -30.78 -30.93 -11.60
N SER A 582 -31.76 -31.58 -12.22
CA SER A 582 -33.20 -31.38 -12.04
C SER A 582 -33.70 -31.64 -10.62
N ALA A 583 -34.50 -30.73 -10.07
CA ALA A 583 -35.59 -31.06 -9.15
C ALA A 583 -36.89 -30.44 -9.70
N SER A 584 -37.82 -31.30 -10.12
CA SER A 584 -39.13 -30.92 -10.65
C SER A 584 -40.06 -30.38 -9.54
N PRO A 585 -41.13 -29.63 -9.89
CA PRO A 585 -41.88 -28.79 -8.96
C PRO A 585 -43.12 -29.49 -8.40
N THR A 586 -43.40 -29.31 -7.11
CA THR A 586 -44.77 -29.39 -6.58
C THR A 586 -44.98 -28.25 -5.58
N GLY A 587 -45.99 -27.43 -5.87
CA GLY A 587 -46.33 -26.23 -5.09
C GLY A 587 -47.24 -26.48 -3.89
N GLY A 588 -47.51 -25.38 -3.18
CA GLY A 588 -48.60 -25.24 -2.20
C GLY A 588 -48.15 -25.11 -0.73
N SER A 589 -48.22 -23.89 -0.18
CA SER A 589 -48.16 -23.56 1.27
C SER A 589 -49.57 -23.70 1.94
N PRO A 590 -49.83 -23.37 3.24
CA PRO A 590 -48.96 -23.07 4.41
C PRO A 590 -49.37 -23.69 5.80
N HIS A 591 -48.41 -23.76 6.75
CA HIS A 591 -48.46 -23.69 8.27
C HIS A 591 -49.41 -24.58 9.13
N PRO A 592 -49.23 -24.75 10.49
CA PRO A 592 -48.05 -24.59 11.40
C PRO A 592 -47.81 -25.77 12.42
N SER A 593 -46.57 -25.86 12.97
CA SER A 593 -46.05 -26.27 14.33
C SER A 593 -46.68 -27.40 15.21
N PRO A 594 -46.04 -27.87 16.31
CA PRO A 594 -44.68 -28.40 16.55
C PRO A 594 -44.67 -29.76 17.34
N SER A 595 -43.50 -30.40 17.55
CA SER A 595 -43.01 -31.01 18.83
C SER A 595 -42.23 -32.35 18.75
N ALA A 596 -41.16 -32.39 19.55
CA ALA A 596 -40.66 -33.47 20.43
C ALA A 596 -39.78 -34.65 19.91
N THR A 597 -38.51 -34.61 20.37
CA THR A 597 -37.75 -35.65 21.11
C THR A 597 -37.36 -36.99 20.49
N GLY A 598 -36.08 -37.39 20.68
CA GLY A 598 -35.76 -38.74 21.18
C GLY A 598 -34.60 -39.52 20.52
N ALA A 599 -33.42 -39.40 21.12
CA ALA A 599 -32.30 -40.35 21.32
C ALA A 599 -32.25 -41.77 20.67
N ALA A 600 -31.03 -42.18 20.29
CA ALA A 600 -30.23 -43.31 20.85
C ALA A 600 -29.53 -44.25 19.83
N SER A 601 -28.23 -44.49 20.03
CA SER A 601 -27.41 -45.57 19.48
C SER A 601 -27.61 -46.91 20.21
N PRO A 602 -27.08 -48.05 19.69
CA PRO A 602 -25.86 -48.64 20.30
C PRO A 602 -24.92 -49.42 19.32
N GLY A 603 -23.66 -49.67 19.73
CA GLY A 603 -22.73 -50.67 19.13
C GLY A 603 -22.65 -51.96 20.00
N PRO A 604 -21.51 -52.71 20.10
CA PRO A 604 -20.53 -53.22 19.10
C PRO A 604 -20.20 -54.75 19.32
N THR A 605 -19.31 -55.39 18.53
CA THR A 605 -18.51 -56.61 18.93
C THR A 605 -17.29 -56.90 18.01
N ASN A 606 -16.21 -57.49 18.60
CA ASN A 606 -14.91 -57.99 18.05
C ASN A 606 -14.87 -59.55 18.17
N PRO A 607 -13.93 -60.40 17.58
CA PRO A 607 -12.51 -60.62 18.01
C PRO A 607 -11.51 -61.26 16.92
N PRO A 608 -10.42 -62.08 17.20
CA PRO A 608 -8.99 -61.72 17.46
C PRO A 608 -7.83 -62.56 16.78
N GLY A 609 -6.53 -62.20 16.97
CA GLY A 609 -5.42 -63.09 17.47
C GLY A 609 -4.15 -63.50 16.64
N GLY A 610 -2.91 -63.36 17.20
CA GLY A 610 -1.71 -64.26 16.99
C GLY A 610 -0.32 -63.64 16.65
N GLY A 611 0.80 -64.01 17.32
CA GLY A 611 2.20 -63.53 17.08
C GLY A 611 3.36 -64.52 17.41
N GLN A 612 4.66 -64.16 17.26
CA GLN A 612 5.88 -64.66 17.99
C GLN A 612 7.30 -64.20 17.47
N GLN A 613 8.15 -63.71 18.41
CA GLN A 613 9.62 -63.83 18.75
C GLN A 613 10.89 -63.73 17.81
N GLN A 614 12.00 -63.29 18.48
CA GLN A 614 13.40 -62.77 18.21
C GLN A 614 14.53 -63.81 17.87
N PRO A 615 15.91 -63.59 17.89
CA PRO A 615 16.85 -62.42 18.16
C PRO A 615 18.22 -62.26 17.35
N GLY A 616 18.95 -61.12 17.51
CA GLY A 616 20.42 -61.07 17.88
C GLY A 616 21.60 -60.59 16.94
N ALA A 617 22.41 -59.60 17.43
CA ALA A 617 23.91 -59.43 17.39
C ALA A 617 24.68 -58.47 16.41
N ASN A 618 25.88 -58.03 16.87
CA ASN A 618 26.71 -56.81 16.61
C ASN A 618 27.83 -56.90 15.51
N GLY A 619 28.35 -55.75 15.01
CA GLY A 619 29.79 -55.53 14.64
C GLY A 619 30.12 -54.96 13.24
N PRO A 620 31.36 -54.44 12.95
CA PRO A 620 31.59 -53.04 12.52
C PRO A 620 32.36 -52.77 11.19
N SER A 621 32.52 -51.48 10.84
CA SER A 621 33.65 -50.81 10.15
C SER A 621 33.43 -50.07 8.79
N SER A 622 34.36 -49.15 8.55
CA SER A 622 34.38 -47.93 7.75
C SER A 622 34.87 -48.06 6.30
N GLN A 623 34.39 -47.18 5.39
CA GLN A 623 35.17 -46.23 4.54
C GLN A 623 34.38 -45.78 3.28
N HIS A 624 34.45 -44.47 2.98
CA HIS A 624 33.97 -43.74 1.78
C HIS A 624 34.74 -44.13 0.49
N PRO A 625 34.35 -43.75 -0.77
CA PRO A 625 33.66 -42.51 -1.21
C PRO A 625 32.68 -42.57 -2.43
N GLY A 626 31.90 -41.49 -2.66
CA GLY A 626 31.59 -40.97 -4.00
C GLY A 626 30.22 -41.23 -4.69
N THR A 627 29.36 -40.19 -4.68
CA THR A 627 28.38 -39.74 -5.72
C THR A 627 27.17 -40.61 -6.14
N SER A 628 25.95 -40.18 -5.75
CA SER A 628 24.84 -39.65 -6.61
C SER A 628 23.42 -40.04 -6.15
N LEU A 629 22.62 -39.00 -5.85
CA LEU A 629 21.15 -38.84 -6.02
C LEU A 629 20.20 -40.05 -5.87
N SER A 630 19.47 -40.11 -4.75
CA SER A 630 18.01 -40.34 -4.70
C SER A 630 17.48 -40.16 -3.28
N GLY A 631 16.34 -39.50 -3.12
CA GLY A 631 15.63 -39.43 -1.85
C GLY A 631 15.03 -40.78 -1.44
N ASN A 632 15.03 -41.08 -0.15
CA ASN A 632 13.81 -41.30 0.62
C ASN A 632 14.14 -41.47 2.10
N ALA A 633 13.37 -40.73 2.91
CA ALA A 633 13.01 -40.96 4.31
C ALA A 633 13.80 -42.02 5.11
N THR A 634 14.76 -41.56 5.92
CA THR A 634 15.11 -42.27 7.16
C THR A 634 14.07 -41.91 8.22
N GLN A 635 13.09 -42.80 8.44
CA GLN A 635 12.40 -42.85 9.73
C GLN A 635 13.45 -43.13 10.80
N VAL A 636 13.68 -42.17 11.69
CA VAL A 636 14.32 -42.43 12.97
C VAL A 636 13.21 -42.75 13.96
N ASN A 637 13.22 -43.98 14.47
CA ASN A 637 12.39 -44.44 15.57
C ASN A 637 12.64 -43.52 16.79
N ALA A 638 11.76 -42.54 16.99
CA ALA A 638 11.61 -41.90 18.28
C ALA A 638 10.68 -42.78 19.12
N THR A 639 11.25 -43.40 20.15
CA THR A 639 10.53 -44.14 21.18
C THR A 639 9.35 -43.29 21.65
N GLN A 640 8.12 -43.71 21.34
CA GLN A 640 6.90 -43.05 21.81
C GLN A 640 6.81 -43.23 23.33
N SER A 641 7.26 -42.21 24.07
CA SER A 641 6.72 -41.97 25.40
C SER A 641 5.29 -41.47 25.22
N ALA A 642 4.32 -42.21 25.76
CA ALA A 642 2.89 -41.93 25.72
C ALA A 642 2.57 -40.45 25.99
N ALA A 643 1.61 -39.90 25.25
CA ALA A 643 1.10 -38.54 25.43
C ALA A 643 0.51 -38.38 26.84
N ALA A 644 1.26 -37.69 27.71
CA ALA A 644 0.77 -37.32 29.02
C ALA A 644 -0.23 -36.13 28.88
N ASN A 645 -1.48 -36.36 29.28
CA ASN A 645 -2.47 -35.34 29.68
C ASN A 645 -2.71 -34.17 28.71
N GLY A 646 -3.00 -34.43 27.43
CA GLY A 646 -3.52 -33.40 26.52
C GLY A 646 -2.60 -32.19 26.26
N ASN A 647 -1.34 -32.25 26.71
CA ASN A 647 -0.36 -31.19 26.50
C ASN A 647 0.26 -31.33 25.10
N PRO A 648 0.15 -30.32 24.23
CA PRO A 648 0.56 -30.44 22.84
C PRO A 648 2.09 -30.53 22.66
N PHE A 649 2.88 -30.20 23.68
CA PHE A 649 4.35 -30.29 23.65
C PHE A 649 4.89 -31.63 24.14
N ALA A 650 4.21 -32.25 25.11
CA ALA A 650 4.70 -33.43 25.81
C ALA A 650 4.86 -34.67 24.91
N GLY A 651 5.80 -35.55 25.29
CA GLY A 651 5.99 -36.88 24.70
C GLY A 651 6.71 -36.89 23.35
N LYS A 652 7.32 -35.77 22.94
CA LYS A 652 8.07 -35.62 21.68
C LYS A 652 9.58 -35.51 21.97
N PRO A 653 10.46 -35.91 21.03
CA PRO A 653 11.91 -35.75 21.22
C PRO A 653 12.28 -34.27 21.34
N THR A 654 13.32 -33.95 22.12
CA THR A 654 13.82 -32.57 22.30
C THR A 654 14.72 -32.08 21.17
N SER A 655 15.07 -32.98 20.25
CA SER A 655 15.77 -32.69 19.01
C SER A 655 15.44 -33.80 18.00
N ALA A 656 15.05 -33.41 16.79
CA ALA A 656 14.87 -34.31 15.65
C ALA A 656 14.91 -33.51 14.35
N SER A 657 15.10 -34.21 13.23
CA SER A 657 14.99 -33.64 11.89
C SER A 657 13.87 -34.35 11.15
N PHE A 658 13.03 -33.59 10.45
CA PHE A 658 11.92 -34.10 9.67
C PHE A 658 12.02 -33.61 8.23
N SER A 659 11.33 -34.30 7.33
CA SER A 659 11.27 -33.89 5.93
C SER A 659 10.47 -32.58 5.77
N ASN A 660 10.76 -31.84 4.71
CA ASN A 660 10.24 -30.49 4.47
C ASN A 660 8.74 -30.42 4.14
N ASP A 661 8.08 -31.57 4.02
CA ASP A 661 6.61 -31.70 3.91
C ASP A 661 5.89 -31.44 5.24
N ILE A 662 6.61 -31.48 6.37
CA ILE A 662 6.06 -31.10 7.68
C ILE A 662 6.31 -29.60 7.89
N PRO A 663 5.27 -28.75 8.07
CA PRO A 663 5.48 -27.33 8.32
C PRO A 663 6.08 -27.09 9.72
N PRO A 664 6.74 -25.96 9.94
CA PRO A 664 7.10 -25.54 11.29
C PRO A 664 5.84 -25.21 12.11
N ALA A 665 5.87 -25.48 13.41
CA ALA A 665 4.76 -25.20 14.30
C ALA A 665 4.77 -23.72 14.76
N TYR A 666 3.59 -23.13 14.93
CA TYR A 666 3.44 -21.76 15.43
C TYR A 666 2.64 -21.76 16.72
N LEU A 667 2.96 -20.83 17.61
CA LEU A 667 2.18 -20.58 18.82
C LEU A 667 0.80 -20.02 18.50
N THR A 668 -0.18 -20.28 19.34
CA THR A 668 -1.48 -19.62 19.33
C THR A 668 -1.70 -19.06 20.72
N TRP A 669 -1.76 -17.73 20.80
CA TRP A 669 -1.95 -17.01 22.06
C TRP A 669 -3.37 -17.19 22.59
N LYS A 670 -3.48 -17.54 23.87
CA LYS A 670 -4.75 -17.60 24.61
C LYS A 670 -4.94 -16.36 25.48
N LYS A 671 -3.89 -15.95 26.20
CA LYS A 671 -3.87 -14.72 27.02
C LYS A 671 -2.47 -14.11 27.06
N PRO A 672 -2.34 -12.78 26.91
CA PRO A 672 -3.31 -11.88 26.31
C PRO A 672 -3.57 -12.26 24.84
N ILE A 673 -4.76 -11.94 24.33
CA ILE A 673 -5.06 -12.11 22.90
C ILE A 673 -4.37 -10.96 22.14
N PRO A 674 -3.57 -11.25 21.09
CA PRO A 674 -2.87 -10.21 20.32
C PRO A 674 -3.85 -9.21 19.69
N ASN A 675 -3.68 -7.92 20.01
CA ASN A 675 -4.40 -6.81 19.41
C ASN A 675 -3.42 -5.65 19.17
N GLN A 676 -3.16 -5.33 17.90
CA GLN A 676 -2.18 -4.31 17.53
C GLN A 676 -2.72 -2.87 17.67
N THR A 677 -4.05 -2.70 17.69
CA THR A 677 -4.69 -1.39 17.82
C THR A 677 -4.81 -0.96 19.28
N PHE A 678 -5.06 -1.91 20.18
CA PHE A 678 -5.18 -1.70 21.63
C PHE A 678 -4.40 -2.79 22.39
N PRO A 679 -3.07 -2.68 22.49
CA PRO A 679 -2.29 -3.66 23.22
C PRO A 679 -2.64 -3.61 24.72
N PRO A 680 -2.65 -4.75 25.43
CA PRO A 680 -2.95 -4.78 26.86
C PRO A 680 -1.96 -3.91 27.66
N LEU A 681 -2.47 -3.13 28.61
CA LEU A 681 -1.69 -2.19 29.43
C LEU A 681 -1.38 -2.78 30.80
N TYR A 682 -0.11 -2.69 31.22
CA TYR A 682 0.36 -3.15 32.52
C TYR A 682 1.20 -2.08 33.22
N LYS A 683 0.97 -1.90 34.52
CA LYS A 683 1.67 -0.91 35.34
C LYS A 683 2.95 -1.50 35.91
N ILE A 684 4.09 -0.88 35.62
CA ILE A 684 5.41 -1.25 36.14
C ILE A 684 5.40 -1.11 37.66
N GLY A 685 5.84 -2.14 38.39
CA GLY A 685 5.90 -2.16 39.85
C GLY A 685 4.55 -2.39 40.55
N VAL A 686 3.48 -2.71 39.80
CA VAL A 686 2.15 -2.99 40.37
C VAL A 686 1.46 -4.19 39.72
N SER A 687 1.47 -4.27 38.39
CA SER A 687 0.80 -5.35 37.66
C SER A 687 1.65 -6.61 37.62
N ASN A 688 1.02 -7.78 37.53
CA ASN A 688 1.65 -9.05 37.15
C ASN A 688 1.06 -9.55 35.83
N ILE A 689 1.82 -10.32 35.07
CA ILE A 689 1.41 -10.77 33.74
C ILE A 689 1.45 -12.30 33.65
N THR A 690 0.36 -12.89 33.18
CA THR A 690 0.32 -14.31 32.80
C THR A 690 0.16 -14.41 31.28
N PHE A 691 1.12 -15.09 30.66
CA PHE A 691 1.13 -15.45 29.25
C PHE A 691 0.63 -16.88 29.12
N GLU A 692 -0.39 -17.13 28.30
CA GLU A 692 -0.96 -18.46 28.04
C GLU A 692 -1.00 -18.71 26.53
N TRP A 693 -0.61 -19.91 26.10
CA TRP A 693 -0.53 -20.30 24.69
C TRP A 693 -0.87 -21.77 24.46
N THR A 694 -0.98 -22.14 23.19
CA THR A 694 -1.03 -23.52 22.71
C THR A 694 -0.32 -23.62 21.36
N VAL A 695 -0.14 -24.84 20.86
CA VAL A 695 0.35 -25.12 19.51
C VAL A 695 -0.49 -26.23 18.90
N ASP A 696 -0.47 -26.37 17.58
CA ASP A 696 -1.08 -27.52 16.91
C ASP A 696 -0.29 -28.80 17.24
N PRO A 697 -0.88 -29.78 17.96
CA PRO A 697 -0.21 -31.02 18.33
C PRO A 697 0.09 -31.93 17.13
N GLN A 698 -0.60 -31.74 15.99
CA GLN A 698 -0.34 -32.50 14.78
C GLN A 698 0.87 -31.96 14.01
N VAL A 699 1.15 -30.66 14.12
CA VAL A 699 2.28 -30.02 13.43
C VAL A 699 3.55 -30.03 14.27
N LEU A 700 3.46 -29.80 15.59
CA LEU A 700 4.64 -29.86 16.46
C LEU A 700 5.14 -31.31 16.58
N LYS A 701 6.38 -31.56 16.17
CA LYS A 701 7.06 -32.87 16.25
C LYS A 701 8.29 -32.87 17.16
N VAL A 702 8.81 -31.70 17.52
CA VAL A 702 9.92 -31.53 18.47
C VAL A 702 9.44 -30.80 19.71
N GLN A 703 9.66 -31.39 20.88
CA GLN A 703 9.44 -30.71 22.15
C GLN A 703 10.58 -29.71 22.39
N PRO A 704 10.32 -28.44 22.70
CA PRO A 704 11.37 -27.55 23.20
C PRO A 704 12.06 -28.14 24.44
N ALA A 705 13.35 -27.88 24.62
CA ALA A 705 14.01 -28.21 25.90
C ALA A 705 13.53 -27.25 26.99
N ASN A 706 13.48 -25.96 26.63
CA ASN A 706 12.93 -24.86 27.40
C ASN A 706 12.26 -23.87 26.45
N LEU A 707 11.37 -23.04 26.99
CA LEU A 707 10.82 -21.88 26.29
C LEU A 707 11.27 -20.63 27.01
N THR A 708 11.78 -19.66 26.25
CA THR A 708 12.14 -18.35 26.76
C THR A 708 11.07 -17.35 26.35
N VAL A 709 10.50 -16.65 27.34
CA VAL A 709 9.62 -15.51 27.13
C VAL A 709 10.42 -14.25 27.42
N ALA A 710 10.60 -13.40 26.41
CA ALA A 710 11.36 -12.16 26.51
C ALA A 710 10.55 -10.98 26.00
N LEU A 711 10.74 -9.81 26.59
CA LEU A 711 10.18 -8.56 26.10
C LEU A 711 11.22 -7.79 25.31
N ALA A 712 10.93 -7.55 24.04
CA ALA A 712 11.74 -6.70 23.17
C ALA A 712 11.16 -5.29 23.14
N ASN A 713 11.97 -4.29 23.50
CA ASN A 713 11.63 -2.89 23.28
C ASN A 713 11.70 -2.53 21.78
N PRO A 714 11.29 -1.32 21.35
CA PRO A 714 11.35 -0.93 19.93
C PRO A 714 12.76 -0.96 19.32
N GLN A 715 13.81 -0.82 20.15
CA GLN A 715 15.23 -0.96 19.78
C GLN A 715 15.70 -2.42 19.74
N LYS A 716 14.79 -3.40 19.91
CA LYS A 716 15.03 -4.85 19.96
C LYS A 716 15.98 -5.30 21.07
N GLN A 717 16.17 -4.47 22.10
CA GLN A 717 16.81 -4.91 23.33
C GLN A 717 15.81 -5.77 24.10
N THR A 718 16.25 -6.96 24.50
CA THR A 718 15.38 -7.95 25.13
C THR A 718 15.60 -8.00 26.63
N TYR A 719 14.51 -8.04 27.39
CA TYR A 719 14.50 -8.40 28.80
C TYR A 719 13.84 -9.77 28.97
N THR A 720 14.53 -10.75 29.55
CA THR A 720 13.94 -12.09 29.78
C THR A 720 12.92 -12.01 30.91
N ALA A 721 11.65 -12.23 30.57
CA ALA A 721 10.54 -12.24 31.52
C ALA A 721 10.46 -13.58 32.27
N ALA A 722 10.61 -14.70 31.54
CA ALA A 722 10.59 -16.05 32.12
C ALA A 722 11.36 -17.06 31.25
N VAL A 723 11.90 -18.09 31.88
CA VAL A 723 12.36 -19.32 31.21
C VAL A 723 11.58 -20.47 31.83
N VAL A 724 10.74 -21.12 31.03
CA VAL A 724 9.83 -22.17 31.48
C VAL A 724 10.19 -23.53 30.86
N PRO A 725 9.76 -24.66 31.45
CA PRO A 725 9.96 -25.97 30.84
C PRO A 725 9.39 -26.01 29.41
N GLY A 726 10.00 -26.79 28.52
CA GLY A 726 9.55 -26.84 27.12
C GLY A 726 8.16 -27.45 26.90
N THR A 727 7.56 -28.04 27.94
CA THR A 727 6.16 -28.48 27.98
C THR A 727 5.19 -27.41 28.48
N ALA A 728 5.67 -26.24 28.91
CA ALA A 728 4.81 -25.22 29.46
C ALA A 728 3.88 -24.62 28.39
N THR A 729 2.62 -24.44 28.77
CA THR A 729 1.59 -23.72 27.99
C THR A 729 1.31 -22.34 28.57
N GLU A 730 2.06 -21.95 29.59
CA GLU A 730 1.95 -20.65 30.24
C GLU A 730 3.30 -20.20 30.83
N ALA A 731 3.46 -18.90 31.01
CA ALA A 731 4.52 -18.29 31.78
C ALA A 731 3.98 -17.12 32.60
N TYR A 732 4.49 -17.01 33.82
CA TYR A 732 4.19 -15.91 34.72
C TYR A 732 5.36 -14.93 34.78
N TRP A 733 5.04 -13.64 34.82
CA TRP A 733 6.01 -12.58 34.98
C TRP A 733 5.60 -11.63 36.12
N ASP A 734 6.45 -11.60 37.16
CA ASP A 734 6.31 -10.72 38.33
C ASP A 734 6.82 -9.31 37.99
N LEU A 735 5.98 -8.55 37.29
CA LEU A 735 6.25 -7.16 36.95
C LEU A 735 6.05 -6.23 38.18
N ALA A 736 5.39 -6.71 39.25
CA ALA A 736 5.22 -5.97 40.49
C ALA A 736 6.52 -5.88 41.31
N HIS A 737 7.36 -6.92 41.30
CA HIS A 737 8.62 -6.96 42.07
C HIS A 737 9.86 -7.05 41.18
N LEU A 738 10.03 -6.07 40.30
CA LEU A 738 11.21 -6.00 39.43
C LEU A 738 12.51 -5.71 40.23
N PRO A 739 13.65 -6.30 39.84
CA PRO A 739 14.94 -5.97 40.43
C PRO A 739 15.26 -4.47 40.32
N PRO A 740 15.88 -3.86 41.35
CA PRO A 740 16.38 -2.48 41.27
C PRO A 740 17.30 -2.30 40.05
N GLY A 741 17.02 -1.31 39.21
CA GLY A 741 17.78 -1.05 37.98
C GLY A 741 17.32 -1.84 36.74
N SER A 742 16.14 -2.48 36.77
CA SER A 742 15.58 -3.10 35.57
C SER A 742 15.45 -2.07 34.42
N PRO A 743 15.83 -2.43 33.17
CA PRO A 743 15.89 -1.50 32.03
C PRO A 743 14.50 -1.22 31.41
N LEU A 744 13.43 -1.53 32.13
CA LEU A 744 12.06 -1.44 31.62
C LEU A 744 11.59 0.02 31.68
N MET A 745 11.46 0.62 30.50
CA MET A 745 10.87 1.95 30.29
C MET A 745 9.37 1.87 30.01
N VAL A 746 8.66 2.98 30.21
CA VAL A 746 7.29 3.17 29.73
C VAL A 746 7.28 3.07 28.20
N GLY A 747 6.38 2.26 27.65
CA GLY A 747 6.28 2.07 26.20
C GLY A 747 5.77 0.71 25.77
N TYR A 748 5.79 0.47 24.47
CA TYR A 748 5.35 -0.79 23.86
C TYR A 748 6.49 -1.80 23.82
N TYR A 749 6.16 -3.05 24.12
CA TYR A 749 7.08 -4.18 24.06
C TYR A 749 6.46 -5.30 23.24
N THR A 750 7.26 -5.90 22.37
CA THR A 750 6.90 -7.16 21.70
C THR A 750 7.28 -8.33 22.59
N VAL A 751 6.33 -9.21 22.87
CA VAL A 751 6.57 -10.45 23.61
C VAL A 751 7.12 -11.49 22.65
N TRP A 752 8.34 -11.94 22.89
CA TRP A 752 9.02 -12.99 22.15
C TRP A 752 8.92 -14.31 22.89
N VAL A 753 8.51 -15.37 22.21
CA VAL A 753 8.55 -16.73 22.74
C VAL A 753 9.35 -17.61 21.79
N TYR A 754 10.43 -18.21 22.27
CA TYR A 754 11.31 -19.04 21.44
C TYR A 754 11.92 -20.21 22.22
N ASP A 755 12.32 -21.24 21.48
CA ASP A 755 12.97 -22.44 22.03
C ASP A 755 14.49 -22.30 22.15
N GLN A 756 15.20 -23.39 22.46
CA GLN A 756 16.65 -23.42 22.62
C GLN A 756 17.47 -22.94 21.41
N ARG A 757 16.87 -22.81 20.21
CA ARG A 757 17.55 -22.29 19.00
C ARG A 757 17.57 -20.76 18.96
N GLY A 758 16.86 -20.10 19.88
CA GLY A 758 16.87 -18.66 20.05
C GLY A 758 15.88 -17.90 19.15
N PRO A 759 15.77 -16.57 19.30
CA PRO A 759 14.75 -15.76 18.64
C PRO A 759 14.96 -15.58 17.12
N LYS A 760 16.12 -16.00 16.60
CA LYS A 760 16.47 -15.94 15.17
C LYS A 760 16.47 -17.33 14.51
N ALA A 761 15.87 -18.34 15.15
CA ALA A 761 15.82 -19.68 14.62
C ALA A 761 15.17 -19.69 13.23
N PHE A 762 15.79 -20.39 12.28
CA PHE A 762 15.25 -20.56 10.94
C PHE A 762 14.06 -21.53 10.96
N PRO A 763 13.09 -21.38 10.04
CA PRO A 763 12.01 -22.35 9.85
C PRO A 763 12.56 -23.78 9.70
N SER A 764 12.10 -24.68 10.57
CA SER A 764 12.50 -26.09 10.56
C SER A 764 11.28 -26.99 10.71
N PRO A 765 11.11 -28.01 9.86
CA PRO A 765 9.96 -28.92 9.91
C PRO A 765 9.67 -29.51 11.29
N GLY A 766 8.43 -29.35 11.78
CA GLY A 766 8.00 -29.90 13.07
C GLY A 766 8.58 -29.22 14.32
N TRP A 767 9.44 -28.20 14.16
CA TRP A 767 9.95 -27.40 15.27
C TRP A 767 9.07 -26.17 15.51
N LEU A 768 9.07 -25.65 16.74
CA LEU A 768 8.37 -24.42 17.09
C LEU A 768 9.06 -23.18 16.51
N MET A 769 8.34 -22.31 15.81
CA MET A 769 8.88 -21.02 15.39
C MET A 769 8.93 -20.02 16.54
N PRO A 770 9.98 -19.18 16.60
CA PRO A 770 9.95 -17.97 17.42
C PRO A 770 8.70 -17.14 17.12
N ASP A 771 7.92 -16.83 18.14
CA ASP A 771 6.74 -15.97 18.04
C ASP A 771 7.06 -14.57 18.53
N SER A 772 6.58 -13.56 17.82
CA SER A 772 6.70 -12.15 18.20
C SER A 772 5.44 -11.36 17.87
N ARG A 773 4.26 -12.01 17.89
CA ARG A 773 3.00 -11.40 17.43
C ARG A 773 2.25 -10.64 18.51
N LEU A 774 2.55 -10.92 19.78
CA LEU A 774 1.94 -10.23 20.91
C LEU A 774 2.70 -8.94 21.25
N VAL A 775 1.96 -7.83 21.35
CA VAL A 775 2.48 -6.54 21.84
C VAL A 775 1.75 -6.18 23.13
N VAL A 776 2.49 -5.74 24.15
CA VAL A 776 1.98 -5.25 25.43
C VAL A 776 2.51 -3.84 25.69
N ALA A 777 1.77 -3.02 26.42
CA ALA A 777 2.18 -1.67 26.78
C ALA A 777 2.47 -1.59 28.28
N MET A 778 3.60 -0.99 28.63
CA MET A 778 4.04 -0.76 30.01
C MET A 778 3.92 0.71 30.37
N TYR A 779 3.43 1.03 31.57
CA TYR A 779 3.35 2.41 32.04
C TYR A 779 3.73 2.54 33.52
N SER A 780 4.15 3.74 33.93
CA SER A 780 4.38 4.12 35.33
C SER A 780 3.61 5.41 35.63
N THR A 781 3.18 5.61 36.88
CA THR A 781 2.65 6.90 37.32
C THR A 781 3.81 7.75 37.81
N GLU A 782 4.09 8.90 37.18
CA GLU A 782 4.93 9.92 37.82
C GLU A 782 4.26 10.38 39.12
N ALA A 783 5.07 10.66 40.14
CA ALA A 783 4.58 11.34 41.33
C ALA A 783 4.16 12.76 40.93
N TYR A 784 2.93 13.16 41.29
CA TYR A 784 2.45 14.51 41.10
C TYR A 784 3.32 15.48 41.90
N VAL A 785 4.30 16.11 41.26
CA VAL A 785 5.00 17.24 41.86
C VAL A 785 4.02 18.41 41.77
N GLY A 786 3.39 18.74 42.90
CA GLY A 786 2.55 19.93 42.99
C GLY A 786 3.33 21.14 42.52
N ARG A 787 2.89 21.78 41.43
CA ARG A 787 3.38 23.09 41.02
C ARG A 787 3.01 24.11 42.09
N THR A 788 3.96 24.43 42.95
CA THR A 788 3.95 25.64 43.79
C THR A 788 4.64 26.77 43.04
N ASP A 789 3.94 27.34 42.07
CA ASP A 789 4.35 28.57 41.39
C ASP A 789 3.15 29.17 40.63
N CYS A 790 2.12 29.49 41.40
CA CYS A 790 1.27 30.63 41.11
C CYS A 790 2.07 31.93 41.34
N LYS A 791 2.44 32.60 40.24
CA LYS A 791 2.54 34.06 40.02
C LYS A 791 3.42 34.32 38.79
N PHE A 792 2.81 34.59 37.64
CA PHE A 792 2.94 35.81 36.83
C PHE A 792 2.05 35.71 35.60
#